data_AF-A0A172T8P6-F1
#
_entry.id   AF-A0A172T8P6-F1
#
_cell.length_a   1.000
_cell.length_b   1.000
_cell.length_c   1.000
_cell.angle_alpha   90.00
_cell.angle_beta   90.00
_cell.angle_gamma   90.00
#
_symmetry.space_group_name_H-M   'P 1'
#
loop_
_entity.id
_entity.type
_entity.pdbx_description
1 polymer ?
#
loop_
_entity_poly.entity_id
_entity_poly.type
_entity_poly.pdbx_seq_one_letter_code
_entity_poly.pdbx_strand_id
1 'polypeptide(L)'
;MRLLPRFSPWSVVARLSFSAVLGVLLGALLARGAVSLVLALVPAGQPYVRGVVGTLAAVLSVMVGFGLSGALSTRALPIARLGLSRAQARIRGGIAAGATAGLLIVPVGALMGLAGIYRGGLLGDSFGAGQLTAGLGLVAALYGLLSGGVLGLLTVRARLAWRPAVAGLLGFGAVGLLAGAAAGAVGVPNVLGGGGWVLLAVLASVLALGQVVGDLLIAASIDAATDRGEQDRAHYGQVAATLLVLALALLGIWTVARAGVNFVQSRPSNPVPLAVPVRQNLSTSLGCAAPNDPLELAAWRVTTQNGRPDFSCGNAFLGLLHTPNPDPAFSDVPPTPHGGFDGLAAQMADAKREVLFAVMEWDDEPGRGPGAVLAGGVAQLYEQVRANPAAYPDGVTVRIALGNFPVPVNLDWGPQVYAAARDLLAAGVPLTDAARKWRVEVANYSGTFPHSHAKLLVTDGVDLTVMGFNVGPLHLDSAKNGGYGGNVRDLGVRVRGPVAADGLNVFDDLWTRSSLLSCAPDVTAATVQRACRLGEAAKATHPQGTDQVQIGVKGRERVFSLYRREGFRAADDATVNMIGAATQTIDLMHVSFSMSVGCNLALLNPGLCTFDEALPWMEALADAAGRGVQIRALLYEHGFLGLENRVGLAVLRRELERRGVADRLEARWYPGAVHAKTLLLDGRMLLVGSQNLHYSSWTPRGLNEYTLATSAPAATAGYAREFAFFWNKAQPAELPGWLSGAGGEVD
;
A
#
# COMPACT_ATOMS: atom_id res chain seq x y z
N MET A 1 -21.36 -61.95 -11.32
CA MET A 1 -22.30 -60.87 -11.68
C MET A 1 -22.68 -60.12 -10.41
N ARG A 2 -22.21 -58.88 -10.22
CA ARG A 2 -22.41 -58.13 -8.96
C ARG A 2 -23.75 -57.38 -8.98
N LEU A 3 -24.77 -57.96 -8.33
CA LEU A 3 -26.03 -57.31 -7.95
C LEU A 3 -25.82 -56.44 -6.70
N LEU A 4 -24.98 -55.40 -6.79
CA LEU A 4 -25.01 -54.34 -5.79
C LEU A 4 -26.01 -53.27 -6.25
N PRO A 5 -26.83 -52.70 -5.35
CA PRO A 5 -27.79 -51.67 -5.71
C PRO A 5 -27.02 -50.52 -6.36
N ARG A 6 -27.31 -50.26 -7.64
CA ARG A 6 -26.87 -49.03 -8.30
C ARG A 6 -27.52 -47.90 -7.52
N PHE A 7 -26.70 -47.12 -6.80
CA PHE A 7 -27.18 -45.89 -6.18
C PHE A 7 -27.85 -45.06 -7.29
N SER A 8 -29.07 -44.58 -7.03
CA SER A 8 -29.71 -43.64 -7.96
C SER A 8 -28.79 -42.43 -8.12
N PRO A 9 -28.44 -42.01 -9.34
CA PRO A 9 -27.59 -40.84 -9.58
C PRO A 9 -28.07 -39.61 -8.79
N TRP A 10 -29.38 -39.44 -8.68
CA TRP A 10 -30.01 -38.38 -7.88
C TRP A 10 -29.70 -38.46 -6.39
N SER A 11 -29.64 -39.66 -5.82
CA SER A 11 -29.27 -39.84 -4.40
C SER A 11 -27.81 -39.48 -4.12
N VAL A 12 -26.93 -39.69 -5.10
CA VAL A 12 -25.50 -39.31 -5.01
C VAL A 12 -25.38 -37.78 -5.10
N VAL A 13 -26.00 -37.17 -6.10
CA VAL A 13 -26.04 -35.70 -6.28
C VAL A 13 -26.61 -35.01 -5.04
N ALA A 14 -27.73 -35.49 -4.49
CA ALA A 14 -28.35 -34.91 -3.30
C ALA A 14 -27.43 -34.97 -2.08
N ARG A 15 -26.74 -36.10 -1.86
CA ARG A 15 -25.80 -36.26 -0.74
C ARG A 15 -24.57 -35.36 -0.88
N LEU A 16 -24.03 -35.25 -2.09
CA LEU A 16 -22.89 -34.36 -2.36
C LEU A 16 -23.29 -32.90 -2.19
N SER A 17 -24.46 -32.51 -2.69
CA SER A 17 -25.00 -31.15 -2.55
C SER A 17 -25.20 -30.79 -1.08
N PHE A 18 -25.82 -31.69 -0.30
CA PHE A 18 -25.98 -31.51 1.14
C PHE A 18 -24.64 -31.38 1.87
N SER A 19 -23.65 -32.22 1.52
CA SER A 19 -22.32 -32.20 2.12
C SER A 19 -21.61 -30.88 1.84
N ALA A 20 -21.68 -30.40 0.60
CA ALA A 20 -21.08 -29.14 0.17
C ALA A 20 -21.71 -27.93 0.87
N VAL A 21 -23.05 -27.85 0.88
CA VAL A 21 -23.79 -26.77 1.56
C VAL A 21 -23.46 -26.75 3.06
N LEU A 22 -23.49 -27.90 3.73
CA LEU A 22 -23.20 -27.96 5.16
C LEU A 22 -21.76 -27.56 5.47
N GLY A 23 -20.80 -27.96 4.63
CA GLY A 23 -19.40 -27.55 4.76
C GLY A 23 -19.21 -26.05 4.60
N VAL A 24 -19.84 -25.43 3.60
CA VAL A 24 -19.81 -23.98 3.37
C VAL A 24 -20.43 -23.22 4.54
N LEU A 25 -21.61 -23.64 5.00
CA LEU A 25 -22.30 -23.01 6.15
C LEU A 25 -21.46 -23.10 7.42
N LEU A 26 -20.90 -24.27 7.75
CA LEU A 26 -20.05 -24.42 8.92
C LEU A 26 -18.79 -23.56 8.80
N GLY A 27 -18.13 -23.57 7.65
CA GLY A 27 -16.93 -22.75 7.42
C GLY A 27 -17.21 -21.26 7.60
N ALA A 28 -18.33 -20.76 7.08
CA ALA A 28 -18.75 -19.38 7.25
C ALA A 28 -19.08 -19.03 8.71
N LEU A 29 -19.80 -19.91 9.42
CA LEU A 29 -20.11 -19.72 10.84
C LEU A 29 -18.85 -19.70 11.71
N LEU A 30 -17.93 -20.64 11.50
CA LEU A 30 -16.66 -20.69 12.21
C LEU A 30 -15.80 -19.46 11.90
N ALA A 31 -15.71 -19.05 10.64
CA ALA A 31 -14.93 -17.87 10.25
C ALA A 31 -15.48 -16.62 10.94
N ARG A 32 -16.81 -16.42 10.93
CA ARG A 32 -17.46 -15.31 11.62
C ARG A 32 -17.19 -15.34 13.12
N GLY A 33 -17.37 -16.50 13.77
CA GLY A 33 -17.14 -16.65 15.21
C GLY A 33 -15.69 -16.41 15.59
N ALA A 34 -14.75 -16.99 14.85
CA ALA A 34 -13.32 -16.87 15.12
C ALA A 34 -12.79 -15.46 14.86
N VAL A 35 -13.21 -14.81 13.77
CA VAL A 35 -12.86 -13.39 13.52
C VAL A 35 -13.44 -12.49 14.62
N SER A 36 -14.69 -12.73 15.04
CA SER A 36 -15.30 -11.97 16.16
C SER A 36 -14.50 -12.14 17.46
N LEU A 37 -14.04 -13.36 17.76
CA LEU A 37 -13.19 -13.63 18.92
C LEU A 37 -11.84 -12.92 18.81
N VAL A 38 -11.21 -12.92 17.62
CA VAL A 38 -9.95 -12.19 17.39
C VAL A 38 -10.13 -10.69 17.59
N LEU A 39 -11.20 -10.10 17.06
CA LEU A 39 -11.51 -8.70 17.24
C LEU A 39 -11.77 -8.34 18.72
N ALA A 40 -12.34 -9.27 19.50
CA ALA A 40 -12.58 -9.09 20.92
C ALA A 40 -11.30 -9.25 21.78
N LEU A 41 -10.45 -10.22 21.49
CA LEU A 41 -9.29 -10.58 22.33
C LEU A 41 -8.00 -9.83 21.96
N VAL A 42 -7.80 -9.50 20.69
CA VAL A 42 -6.60 -8.78 20.24
C VAL A 42 -6.85 -7.27 20.38
N PRO A 43 -6.00 -6.48 21.04
CA PRO A 43 -6.21 -5.04 21.23
C PRO A 43 -6.33 -4.24 19.92
N ALA A 44 -7.13 -3.17 19.93
CA ALA A 44 -7.36 -2.31 18.76
C ALA A 44 -6.09 -1.58 18.27
N GLY A 45 -5.15 -1.31 19.19
CA GLY A 45 -3.83 -0.76 18.86
C GLY A 45 -2.90 -1.73 18.12
N GLN A 46 -3.35 -2.95 17.79
CA GLN A 46 -2.61 -3.96 17.04
C GLN A 46 -3.36 -4.43 15.78
N PRO A 47 -3.70 -3.53 14.85
CA PRO A 47 -4.55 -3.85 13.71
C PRO A 47 -3.96 -4.93 12.80
N TYR A 48 -2.64 -5.02 12.69
CA TYR A 48 -1.98 -6.07 11.93
C TYR A 48 -2.03 -7.44 12.60
N VAL A 49 -1.90 -7.50 13.93
CA VAL A 49 -2.08 -8.77 14.66
C VAL A 49 -3.52 -9.23 14.51
N ARG A 50 -4.50 -8.31 14.62
CA ARG A 50 -5.90 -8.59 14.31
C ARG A 50 -6.07 -9.12 12.88
N GLY A 51 -5.47 -8.47 11.89
CA GLY A 51 -5.53 -8.86 10.49
C GLY A 51 -4.93 -10.25 10.25
N VAL A 52 -3.73 -10.52 10.75
CA VAL A 52 -3.05 -11.81 10.57
C VAL A 52 -3.77 -12.94 11.31
N VAL A 53 -4.07 -12.77 12.61
CA VAL A 53 -4.74 -13.81 13.40
C VAL A 53 -6.16 -14.02 12.87
N GLY A 54 -6.86 -12.96 12.48
CA GLY A 54 -8.18 -13.04 11.87
C GLY A 54 -8.15 -13.76 10.52
N THR A 55 -7.15 -13.49 9.69
CA THR A 55 -6.93 -14.21 8.42
C THR A 55 -6.64 -15.68 8.67
N LEU A 56 -5.71 -16.01 9.57
CA LEU A 56 -5.39 -17.40 9.92
C LEU A 56 -6.62 -18.14 10.48
N ALA A 57 -7.41 -17.48 11.33
CA ALA A 57 -8.65 -18.02 11.86
C ALA A 57 -9.69 -18.28 10.77
N ALA A 58 -9.83 -17.37 9.80
CA ALA A 58 -10.70 -17.54 8.65
C ALA A 58 -10.21 -18.71 7.75
N VAL A 59 -8.90 -18.80 7.50
CA VAL A 59 -8.28 -19.90 6.74
C VAL A 59 -8.58 -21.25 7.39
N LEU A 60 -8.34 -21.36 8.70
CA LEU A 60 -8.63 -22.60 9.44
C LEU A 60 -10.11 -22.94 9.39
N SER A 61 -11.00 -21.95 9.46
CA SER A 61 -12.45 -22.16 9.37
C SER A 61 -12.87 -22.69 8.00
N VAL A 62 -12.29 -22.16 6.92
CA VAL A 62 -12.49 -22.68 5.55
C VAL A 62 -11.98 -24.12 5.45
N MET A 63 -10.78 -24.42 5.96
CA MET A 63 -10.23 -25.78 5.97
C MET A 63 -11.15 -26.77 6.71
N VAL A 64 -11.70 -26.38 7.86
CA VAL A 64 -12.63 -27.19 8.63
C VAL A 64 -13.95 -27.41 7.88
N GLY A 65 -14.51 -26.35 7.27
CA GLY A 65 -15.72 -26.44 6.46
C GLY A 65 -15.58 -27.40 5.28
N PHE A 66 -14.50 -27.26 4.50
CA PHE A 66 -14.20 -28.17 3.39
C PHE A 66 -13.86 -29.59 3.89
N GLY A 67 -13.18 -29.72 5.03
CA GLY A 67 -12.92 -31.02 5.64
C GLY A 67 -14.21 -31.73 6.05
N LEU A 68 -15.20 -31.02 6.58
CA LEU A 68 -16.51 -31.60 6.86
C LEU A 68 -17.21 -32.03 5.56
N SER A 69 -17.20 -31.18 4.53
CA SER A 69 -17.77 -31.51 3.22
C SER A 69 -17.18 -32.81 2.66
N GLY A 70 -15.85 -32.92 2.63
CA GLY A 70 -15.15 -34.12 2.16
C GLY A 70 -15.41 -35.36 3.01
N ALA A 71 -15.55 -35.20 4.34
CA ALA A 71 -15.90 -36.32 5.21
C ALA A 71 -17.34 -36.83 4.97
N LEU A 72 -18.29 -35.93 4.71
CA LEU A 72 -19.68 -36.30 4.46
C LEU A 72 -19.88 -36.86 3.05
N SER A 73 -19.15 -36.33 2.07
CA SER A 73 -19.22 -36.75 0.66
C SER A 73 -18.86 -38.22 0.49
N THR A 74 -18.02 -38.80 1.36
CA THR A 74 -17.61 -40.22 1.26
C THR A 74 -18.76 -41.23 1.36
N ARG A 75 -19.95 -40.82 1.82
CA ARG A 75 -21.16 -41.66 1.79
C ARG A 75 -21.78 -41.79 0.40
N ALA A 76 -21.42 -40.88 -0.51
CA ALA A 76 -21.79 -40.89 -1.92
C ALA A 76 -20.68 -41.50 -2.80
N LEU A 77 -19.45 -41.59 -2.28
CA LEU A 77 -18.31 -42.15 -3.00
C LEU A 77 -18.27 -43.70 -2.88
N PRO A 78 -17.87 -44.43 -3.94
CA PRO A 78 -17.78 -45.90 -3.94
C PRO A 78 -16.58 -46.46 -3.15
N ILE A 79 -16.07 -45.70 -2.17
CA ILE A 79 -14.84 -45.99 -1.42
C ILE A 79 -14.96 -47.29 -0.59
N ALA A 80 -16.18 -47.71 -0.23
CA ALA A 80 -16.39 -48.97 0.47
C ALA A 80 -15.89 -50.20 -0.31
N ARG A 81 -15.81 -50.12 -1.65
CA ARG A 81 -15.27 -51.20 -2.50
C ARG A 81 -13.77 -51.46 -2.30
N LEU A 82 -13.06 -50.49 -1.71
CA LEU A 82 -11.64 -50.57 -1.38
C LEU A 82 -11.36 -51.27 -0.04
N GLY A 83 -12.40 -51.76 0.65
CA GLY A 83 -12.27 -52.36 1.99
C GLY A 83 -11.96 -51.34 3.08
N LEU A 84 -12.23 -50.06 2.86
CA LEU A 84 -12.04 -49.01 3.86
C LEU A 84 -13.21 -48.95 4.83
N SER A 85 -12.92 -48.82 6.11
CA SER A 85 -13.95 -48.59 7.12
C SER A 85 -14.60 -47.22 6.90
N ARG A 86 -15.84 -47.06 7.38
CA ARG A 86 -16.54 -45.77 7.30
C ARG A 86 -15.74 -44.64 7.95
N ALA A 87 -15.04 -44.92 9.05
CA ALA A 87 -14.19 -43.94 9.72
C ALA A 87 -12.97 -43.57 8.87
N GLN A 88 -12.30 -44.56 8.29
CA GLN A 88 -11.14 -44.33 7.41
C GLN A 88 -11.51 -43.50 6.18
N ALA A 89 -12.64 -43.82 5.54
CA ALA A 89 -13.13 -43.07 4.39
C ALA A 89 -13.39 -41.60 4.76
N ARG A 90 -14.11 -41.35 5.86
CA ARG A 90 -14.41 -39.98 6.34
C ARG A 90 -13.15 -39.18 6.65
N ILE A 91 -12.21 -39.78 7.39
CA ILE A 91 -10.96 -39.12 7.76
C ILE A 91 -10.15 -38.76 6.51
N ARG A 92 -10.01 -39.70 5.56
CA ARG A 92 -9.23 -39.47 4.34
C ARG A 92 -9.90 -38.44 3.42
N GLY A 93 -11.22 -38.52 3.25
CA GLY A 93 -12.00 -37.54 2.48
C GLY A 93 -11.93 -36.14 3.08
N GLY A 94 -12.06 -36.03 4.41
CA GLY A 94 -11.95 -34.75 5.10
C GLY A 94 -10.55 -34.14 5.05
N ILE A 95 -9.49 -34.94 5.24
CA ILE A 95 -8.12 -34.45 5.12
C ILE A 95 -7.84 -33.96 3.68
N ALA A 96 -8.26 -34.73 2.67
CA ALA A 96 -8.04 -34.34 1.28
C ALA A 96 -8.70 -32.99 0.95
N ALA A 97 -9.99 -32.85 1.25
CA ALA A 97 -10.74 -31.62 0.96
C ALA A 97 -10.24 -30.42 1.79
N GLY A 98 -10.02 -30.62 3.09
CA GLY A 98 -9.56 -29.56 4.00
C GLY A 98 -8.14 -29.08 3.71
N ALA A 99 -7.18 -29.99 3.51
CA ALA A 99 -5.80 -29.61 3.20
C ALA A 99 -5.68 -28.92 1.83
N THR A 100 -6.41 -29.41 0.82
CA THR A 100 -6.42 -28.79 -0.51
C THR A 100 -7.04 -27.39 -0.50
N ALA A 101 -8.13 -27.20 0.26
CA ALA A 101 -8.71 -25.87 0.47
C ALA A 101 -7.71 -24.91 1.14
N GLY A 102 -6.98 -25.37 2.17
CA GLY A 102 -5.94 -24.58 2.83
C GLY A 102 -4.80 -24.15 1.89
N LEU A 103 -4.32 -25.07 1.05
CA LEU A 103 -3.24 -24.82 0.09
C LEU A 103 -3.63 -23.78 -1.00
N LEU A 104 -4.92 -23.63 -1.30
CA LEU A 104 -5.40 -22.81 -2.42
C LEU A 104 -5.98 -21.46 -2.05
N ILE A 105 -6.11 -21.17 -0.75
CA ILE A 105 -6.50 -19.83 -0.30
C ILE A 105 -5.51 -18.77 -0.79
N VAL A 106 -4.21 -19.08 -0.83
CA VAL A 106 -3.18 -18.14 -1.31
C VAL A 106 -3.35 -17.80 -2.80
N PRO A 107 -3.43 -18.75 -3.75
CA PRO A 107 -3.65 -18.43 -5.16
C PRO A 107 -5.04 -17.85 -5.45
N VAL A 108 -6.09 -18.22 -4.72
CA VAL A 108 -7.40 -17.54 -4.81
C VAL A 108 -7.28 -16.08 -4.36
N GLY A 109 -6.63 -15.84 -3.22
CA GLY A 109 -6.33 -14.49 -2.74
C GLY A 109 -5.47 -13.69 -3.71
N ALA A 110 -4.47 -14.31 -4.34
CA ALA A 110 -3.64 -13.69 -5.36
C ALA A 110 -4.43 -13.35 -6.63
N LEU A 111 -5.34 -14.22 -7.08
CA LEU A 111 -6.24 -13.93 -8.21
C LEU A 111 -7.17 -12.75 -7.89
N MET A 112 -7.72 -12.70 -6.67
CA MET A 112 -8.54 -11.57 -6.21
C MET A 112 -7.72 -10.27 -6.11
N GLY A 113 -6.46 -10.36 -5.64
CA GLY A 113 -5.51 -9.25 -5.62
C GLY A 113 -5.19 -8.75 -7.02
N LEU A 114 -4.87 -9.64 -7.95
CA LEU A 114 -4.62 -9.33 -9.36
C LEU A 114 -5.85 -8.72 -10.04
N ALA A 115 -7.05 -9.22 -9.77
CA ALA A 115 -8.29 -8.63 -10.26
C ALA A 115 -8.52 -7.21 -9.70
N GLY A 116 -8.11 -6.95 -8.46
CA GLY A 116 -8.11 -5.62 -7.85
C GLY A 116 -7.07 -4.68 -8.48
N ILE A 117 -5.85 -5.18 -8.72
CA ILE A 117 -4.76 -4.44 -9.39
C ILE A 117 -5.13 -4.14 -10.85
N TYR A 118 -5.81 -5.06 -11.55
CA TYR A 118 -6.29 -4.86 -12.92
C TYR A 118 -7.25 -3.67 -13.04
N ARG A 119 -8.23 -3.55 -12.13
CA ARG A 119 -9.08 -2.35 -12.03
C ARG A 119 -8.30 -1.07 -11.71
N GLY A 120 -7.05 -1.23 -11.26
CA GLY A 120 -6.06 -0.17 -11.04
C GLY A 120 -5.53 0.51 -12.31
N GLY A 121 -5.79 -0.04 -13.50
CA GLY A 121 -5.29 0.50 -14.78
C GLY A 121 -3.83 0.14 -15.11
N LEU A 122 -3.12 -0.55 -14.20
CA LEU A 122 -1.68 -0.89 -14.34
C LEU A 122 -1.36 -1.87 -15.49
N LEU A 123 -2.36 -2.61 -16.00
CA LEU A 123 -2.21 -3.57 -17.12
C LEU A 123 -3.04 -3.19 -18.37
N GLY A 124 -3.64 -1.99 -18.39
CA GLY A 124 -4.54 -1.53 -19.46
C GLY A 124 -5.81 -2.40 -19.61
N ASP A 125 -6.56 -2.24 -20.71
CA ASP A 125 -7.78 -3.02 -21.06
C ASP A 125 -7.50 -4.50 -21.41
N SER A 126 -6.27 -4.95 -21.22
CA SER A 126 -5.75 -6.26 -21.66
C SER A 126 -6.19 -7.43 -20.79
N PHE A 127 -7.08 -7.24 -19.80
CA PHE A 127 -7.55 -8.28 -18.87
C PHE A 127 -9.10 -8.36 -18.84
N GLY A 128 -9.70 -8.48 -20.03
CA GLY A 128 -11.14 -8.68 -20.21
C GLY A 128 -11.73 -9.94 -19.54
N ALA A 129 -13.02 -10.16 -19.80
CA ALA A 129 -13.78 -11.32 -19.29
C ALA A 129 -13.08 -12.66 -19.56
N GLY A 130 -12.31 -12.77 -20.66
CA GLY A 130 -11.54 -13.96 -21.01
C GLY A 130 -10.43 -14.29 -20.02
N GLN A 131 -9.69 -13.30 -19.53
CA GLN A 131 -8.59 -13.48 -18.59
C GLN A 131 -9.10 -13.83 -17.19
N LEU A 132 -10.19 -13.19 -16.74
CA LEU A 132 -10.86 -13.58 -15.50
C LEU A 132 -11.40 -15.01 -15.58
N THR A 133 -11.99 -15.37 -16.72
CA THR A 133 -12.50 -16.73 -16.98
C THR A 133 -11.36 -17.75 -16.96
N ALA A 134 -10.26 -17.46 -17.65
CA ALA A 134 -9.08 -18.31 -17.68
C ALA A 134 -8.44 -18.44 -16.29
N GLY A 135 -8.36 -17.35 -15.53
CA GLY A 135 -7.83 -17.32 -14.18
C GLY A 135 -8.65 -18.16 -13.20
N LEU A 136 -9.98 -17.96 -13.17
CA LEU A 136 -10.90 -18.76 -12.35
C LEU A 136 -10.89 -20.24 -12.78
N GLY A 137 -10.89 -20.50 -14.09
CA GLY A 137 -10.76 -21.85 -14.64
C GLY A 137 -9.47 -22.54 -14.21
N LEU A 138 -8.34 -21.85 -14.27
CA LEU A 138 -7.03 -22.38 -13.88
C LEU A 138 -6.95 -22.67 -12.38
N VAL A 139 -7.41 -21.75 -11.53
CA VAL A 139 -7.40 -21.92 -10.07
C VAL A 139 -8.32 -23.08 -9.67
N ALA A 140 -9.52 -23.17 -10.25
CA ALA A 140 -10.43 -24.28 -9.99
C ALA A 140 -9.87 -25.61 -10.53
N ALA A 141 -9.25 -25.63 -11.71
CA ALA A 141 -8.60 -26.81 -12.26
C ALA A 141 -7.44 -27.30 -11.36
N LEU A 142 -6.63 -26.37 -10.83
CA LEU A 142 -5.56 -26.68 -9.88
C LEU A 142 -6.13 -27.23 -8.56
N TYR A 143 -7.25 -26.67 -8.08
CA TYR A 143 -8.01 -27.23 -6.95
C TYR A 143 -8.42 -28.66 -7.19
N GLY A 144 -9.05 -28.92 -8.34
CA GLY A 144 -9.47 -30.26 -8.70
C GLY A 144 -8.32 -31.24 -8.81
N LEU A 145 -7.22 -30.83 -9.44
CA LEU A 145 -6.01 -31.64 -9.61
C LEU A 145 -5.44 -32.07 -8.24
N LEU A 146 -5.26 -31.11 -7.33
CA LEU A 146 -4.73 -31.37 -6.00
C LEU A 146 -5.71 -32.19 -5.15
N SER A 147 -7.00 -31.86 -5.16
CA SER A 147 -8.01 -32.54 -4.36
C SER A 147 -8.16 -34.00 -4.80
N GLY A 148 -8.29 -34.22 -6.11
CA GLY A 148 -8.37 -35.56 -6.70
C GLY A 148 -7.09 -36.36 -6.53
N GLY A 149 -5.91 -35.72 -6.65
CA GLY A 149 -4.62 -36.36 -6.46
C GLY A 149 -4.38 -36.78 -5.02
N VAL A 150 -4.63 -35.88 -4.05
CA VAL A 150 -4.50 -36.17 -2.62
C VAL A 150 -5.49 -37.25 -2.20
N LEU A 151 -6.77 -37.12 -2.57
CA LEU A 151 -7.76 -38.15 -2.26
C LEU A 151 -7.35 -39.49 -2.88
N GLY A 152 -6.91 -39.48 -4.14
CA GLY A 152 -6.39 -40.65 -4.84
C GLY A 152 -5.23 -41.31 -4.11
N LEU A 153 -4.23 -40.54 -3.69
CA LEU A 153 -3.09 -41.05 -2.90
C LEU A 153 -3.50 -41.56 -1.51
N LEU A 154 -4.58 -41.02 -0.94
CA LEU A 154 -5.11 -41.51 0.33
C LEU A 154 -6.00 -42.75 0.15
N THR A 155 -6.62 -42.99 -1.01
CA THR A 155 -7.59 -44.08 -1.19
C THR A 155 -7.10 -45.23 -2.06
N VAL A 156 -6.45 -44.95 -3.19
CA VAL A 156 -5.99 -45.95 -4.18
C VAL A 156 -4.47 -46.02 -4.25
N ARG A 157 -3.92 -47.07 -4.86
CA ARG A 157 -2.46 -47.19 -5.09
C ARG A 157 -1.92 -46.00 -5.88
N ALA A 158 -0.71 -45.56 -5.56
CA ALA A 158 -0.09 -44.37 -6.16
C ALA A 158 -0.12 -44.37 -7.70
N ARG A 159 0.14 -45.53 -8.34
CA ARG A 159 0.07 -45.68 -9.82
C ARG A 159 -1.31 -45.40 -10.43
N LEU A 160 -2.36 -45.38 -9.63
CA LEU A 160 -3.75 -45.11 -10.02
C LEU A 160 -4.22 -43.71 -9.61
N ALA A 161 -3.47 -43.01 -8.75
CA ALA A 161 -3.87 -41.71 -8.19
C ALA A 161 -3.93 -40.58 -9.24
N TRP A 162 -3.26 -40.73 -10.38
CA TRP A 162 -3.35 -39.76 -11.48
C TRP A 162 -4.77 -39.67 -12.08
N ARG A 163 -5.54 -40.77 -12.04
CA ARG A 163 -6.90 -40.80 -12.60
C ARG A 163 -7.85 -39.85 -11.85
N PRO A 164 -8.03 -39.96 -10.51
CA PRO A 164 -8.83 -39.01 -9.78
C PRO A 164 -8.27 -37.59 -9.83
N ALA A 165 -6.94 -37.42 -9.94
CA ALA A 165 -6.34 -36.08 -10.14
C ALA A 165 -6.83 -35.43 -11.45
N VAL A 166 -6.75 -36.14 -12.58
CA VAL A 166 -7.24 -35.65 -13.88
C VAL A 166 -8.76 -35.43 -13.85
N ALA A 167 -9.51 -36.33 -13.23
CA ALA A 167 -10.96 -36.19 -13.11
C ALA A 167 -11.35 -34.95 -12.29
N GLY A 168 -10.64 -34.67 -11.20
CA GLY A 168 -10.79 -33.44 -10.43
C GLY A 168 -10.45 -32.21 -11.26
N LEU A 169 -9.31 -32.20 -11.95
CA LEU A 169 -8.89 -31.11 -12.85
C LEU A 169 -9.99 -30.74 -13.84
N LEU A 170 -10.56 -31.74 -14.51
CA LEU A 170 -11.62 -31.53 -15.50
C LEU A 170 -12.93 -31.05 -14.84
N GLY A 171 -13.33 -31.64 -13.72
CA GLY A 171 -14.58 -31.30 -13.05
C GLY A 171 -14.59 -29.89 -12.49
N PHE A 172 -13.60 -29.56 -11.67
CA PHE A 172 -13.49 -28.23 -11.09
C PHE A 172 -13.10 -27.19 -12.14
N GLY A 173 -12.24 -27.52 -13.10
CA GLY A 173 -11.87 -26.63 -14.20
C GLY A 173 -13.07 -26.22 -15.05
N ALA A 174 -13.95 -27.16 -15.39
CA ALA A 174 -15.18 -26.86 -16.12
C ALA A 174 -16.10 -25.92 -15.34
N VAL A 175 -16.29 -26.15 -14.04
CA VAL A 175 -17.08 -25.25 -13.19
C VAL A 175 -16.44 -23.86 -13.09
N GLY A 176 -15.12 -23.79 -12.95
CA GLY A 176 -14.39 -22.51 -12.91
C GLY A 176 -14.52 -21.70 -14.21
N LEU A 177 -14.44 -22.37 -15.37
CA LEU A 177 -14.65 -21.73 -16.66
C LEU A 177 -16.10 -21.25 -16.83
N LEU A 178 -17.09 -22.04 -16.43
CA LEU A 178 -18.50 -21.65 -16.48
C LEU A 178 -18.80 -20.47 -15.55
N ALA A 179 -18.27 -20.52 -14.32
CA ALA A 179 -18.42 -19.43 -13.34
C ALA A 179 -17.73 -18.15 -13.82
N GLY A 180 -16.54 -18.27 -14.41
CA GLY A 180 -15.83 -17.15 -15.00
C GLY A 180 -16.56 -16.53 -16.18
N ALA A 181 -17.08 -17.35 -17.09
CA ALA A 181 -17.89 -16.88 -18.22
C ALA A 181 -19.18 -16.20 -17.74
N ALA A 182 -19.85 -16.77 -16.73
CA ALA A 182 -21.05 -16.18 -16.14
C ALA A 182 -20.74 -14.83 -15.45
N ALA A 183 -19.65 -14.73 -14.69
CA ALA A 183 -19.21 -13.48 -14.08
C ALA A 183 -18.81 -12.44 -15.13
N GLY A 184 -18.20 -12.88 -16.23
CA GLY A 184 -17.89 -12.04 -17.39
C GLY A 184 -19.14 -11.50 -18.09
N ALA A 185 -20.16 -12.34 -18.28
CA ALA A 185 -21.41 -11.99 -18.94
C ALA A 185 -22.28 -11.06 -18.08
N VAL A 186 -22.36 -11.30 -16.77
CA VAL A 186 -23.09 -10.44 -15.83
C VAL A 186 -22.35 -9.12 -15.59
N GLY A 187 -21.02 -9.13 -15.77
CA GLY A 187 -20.15 -8.04 -15.38
C GLY A 187 -19.85 -8.08 -13.89
N VAL A 188 -18.57 -8.14 -13.53
CA VAL A 188 -18.10 -8.09 -12.13
C VAL A 188 -18.71 -6.93 -11.32
N PRO A 189 -18.93 -5.72 -11.88
CA PRO A 189 -19.61 -4.64 -11.16
C PRO A 189 -21.02 -4.98 -10.69
N ASN A 190 -21.81 -5.71 -11.48
CA ASN A 190 -23.19 -6.05 -11.15
C ASN A 190 -23.27 -7.14 -10.07
N VAL A 191 -22.32 -8.09 -10.08
CA VAL A 191 -22.19 -9.11 -9.02
C VAL A 191 -21.84 -8.47 -7.67
N LEU A 192 -21.04 -7.40 -7.69
CA LEU A 192 -20.70 -6.62 -6.50
C LEU A 192 -21.79 -5.60 -6.12
N GLY A 193 -22.56 -5.14 -7.11
CA GLY A 193 -23.64 -4.16 -6.96
C GLY A 193 -24.80 -4.64 -6.08
N GLY A 194 -25.04 -5.96 -6.04
CA GLY A 194 -26.01 -6.60 -5.14
C GLY A 194 -25.58 -6.67 -3.67
N GLY A 195 -24.42 -6.08 -3.32
CA GLY A 195 -23.86 -6.11 -1.97
C GLY A 195 -23.11 -7.41 -1.62
N GLY A 196 -22.47 -7.42 -0.45
CA GLY A 196 -21.63 -8.52 0.00
C GLY A 196 -22.35 -9.88 0.07
N TRP A 197 -23.65 -9.90 0.34
CA TRP A 197 -24.44 -11.13 0.43
C TRP A 197 -24.69 -11.80 -0.91
N VAL A 198 -24.91 -11.03 -1.99
CA VAL A 198 -25.07 -11.59 -3.34
C VAL A 198 -23.76 -12.20 -3.82
N LEU A 199 -22.64 -11.51 -3.61
CA LEU A 199 -21.31 -12.06 -3.89
C LEU A 199 -21.07 -13.35 -3.11
N LEU A 200 -21.37 -13.36 -1.80
CA LEU A 200 -21.22 -14.55 -0.96
C LEU A 200 -22.11 -15.71 -1.45
N ALA A 201 -23.36 -15.43 -1.83
CA ALA A 201 -24.27 -16.45 -2.36
C ALA A 201 -23.78 -17.02 -3.69
N VAL A 202 -23.27 -16.19 -4.59
CA VAL A 202 -22.67 -16.61 -5.87
C VAL A 202 -21.44 -17.46 -5.62
N LEU A 203 -20.51 -17.01 -4.77
CA LEU A 203 -19.31 -17.76 -4.40
C LEU A 203 -19.67 -19.09 -3.75
N ALA A 204 -20.60 -19.10 -2.79
CA ALA A 204 -21.09 -20.32 -2.15
C ALA A 204 -21.70 -21.30 -3.17
N SER A 205 -22.46 -20.79 -4.15
CA SER A 205 -23.07 -21.59 -5.20
C SER A 205 -22.02 -22.19 -6.14
N VAL A 206 -21.02 -21.41 -6.55
CA VAL A 206 -19.90 -21.88 -7.39
C VAL A 206 -19.08 -22.94 -6.65
N LEU A 207 -18.78 -22.72 -5.37
CA LEU A 207 -18.05 -23.69 -4.55
C LEU A 207 -18.84 -24.97 -4.35
N ALA A 208 -20.14 -24.87 -4.07
CA ALA A 208 -21.01 -26.04 -3.90
C ALA A 208 -21.16 -26.83 -5.20
N LEU A 209 -21.38 -26.15 -6.33
CA LEU A 209 -21.46 -26.78 -7.64
C LEU A 209 -20.13 -27.44 -8.02
N GLY A 210 -19.01 -26.74 -7.80
CA GLY A 210 -17.66 -27.24 -8.02
C GLY A 210 -17.41 -28.53 -7.23
N GLN A 211 -17.76 -28.52 -5.94
CA GLN A 211 -17.63 -29.68 -5.07
C GLN A 211 -18.47 -30.86 -5.58
N VAL A 212 -19.72 -30.63 -5.98
CA VAL A 212 -20.61 -31.70 -6.48
C VAL A 212 -20.08 -32.29 -7.78
N VAL A 213 -19.80 -31.46 -8.79
CA VAL A 213 -19.34 -31.90 -10.11
C VAL A 213 -17.97 -32.57 -10.02
N GLY A 214 -17.04 -31.93 -9.31
CA GLY A 214 -15.69 -32.44 -9.09
C GLY A 214 -15.68 -33.77 -8.33
N ASP A 215 -16.39 -33.85 -7.20
CA ASP A 215 -16.45 -35.09 -6.41
C ASP A 215 -17.13 -36.22 -7.19
N LEU A 216 -18.13 -35.94 -8.03
CA LEU A 216 -18.75 -36.94 -8.90
C LEU A 216 -17.75 -37.54 -9.90
N LEU A 217 -16.96 -36.69 -10.57
CA LEU A 217 -15.96 -37.16 -11.53
C LEU A 217 -14.82 -37.91 -10.83
N ILE A 218 -14.36 -37.43 -9.68
CA ILE A 218 -13.37 -38.12 -8.84
C ILE A 218 -13.93 -39.49 -8.40
N ALA A 219 -15.19 -39.55 -7.97
CA ALA A 219 -15.86 -40.79 -7.56
C ALA A 219 -15.91 -41.81 -8.70
N ALA A 220 -16.38 -41.38 -9.87
CA ALA A 220 -16.47 -42.21 -11.06
C ALA A 220 -15.08 -42.71 -11.48
N SER A 221 -14.08 -41.85 -11.40
CA SER A 221 -12.70 -42.20 -11.70
C SER A 221 -12.09 -43.20 -10.70
N ILE A 222 -12.41 -43.10 -9.41
CA ILE A 222 -11.99 -44.08 -8.40
C ILE A 222 -12.70 -45.41 -8.66
N ASP A 223 -13.99 -45.40 -8.98
CA ASP A 223 -14.73 -46.62 -9.29
C ASP A 223 -14.11 -47.35 -10.50
N ALA A 224 -13.84 -46.62 -11.58
CA ALA A 224 -13.22 -47.14 -12.80
C ALA A 224 -11.74 -47.54 -12.62
N ALA A 225 -11.09 -47.09 -11.55
CA ALA A 225 -9.70 -47.44 -11.25
C ALA A 225 -9.58 -48.70 -10.38
N THR A 226 -10.67 -49.18 -9.78
CA THR A 226 -10.63 -50.17 -8.68
C THR A 226 -11.22 -51.52 -9.07
N ASP A 227 -10.91 -51.97 -10.29
CA ASP A 227 -11.38 -53.25 -10.83
C ASP A 227 -10.97 -54.46 -9.97
N ARG A 228 -9.85 -54.36 -9.21
CA ARG A 228 -9.35 -55.44 -8.33
C ARG A 228 -9.69 -55.23 -6.85
N GLY A 229 -10.59 -54.31 -6.52
CA GLY A 229 -11.10 -54.08 -5.16
C GLY A 229 -9.99 -53.73 -4.17
N GLU A 230 -9.83 -54.53 -3.10
CA GLU A 230 -8.83 -54.29 -2.04
C GLU A 230 -7.39 -54.27 -2.54
N GLN A 231 -7.07 -54.94 -3.66
CA GLN A 231 -5.72 -54.93 -4.22
C GLN A 231 -5.32 -53.55 -4.75
N ASP A 232 -6.28 -52.69 -5.06
CA ASP A 232 -6.03 -51.35 -5.58
C ASP A 232 -6.06 -50.27 -4.49
N ARG A 233 -6.23 -50.65 -3.21
CA ARG A 233 -6.25 -49.69 -2.08
C ARG A 233 -4.85 -49.15 -1.77
N ALA A 234 -4.80 -47.90 -1.31
CA ALA A 234 -3.57 -47.32 -0.78
C ALA A 234 -3.06 -48.12 0.43
N HIS A 235 -1.79 -48.52 0.41
CA HIS A 235 -1.15 -49.17 1.54
C HIS A 235 -0.83 -48.16 2.65
N TYR A 236 -0.70 -48.63 3.88
CA TYR A 236 -0.48 -47.77 5.06
C TYR A 236 0.72 -46.82 4.89
N GLY A 237 1.86 -47.32 4.38
CA GLY A 237 3.06 -46.50 4.14
C GLY A 237 2.82 -45.35 3.14
N GLN A 238 2.02 -45.59 2.10
CA GLN A 238 1.64 -44.54 1.13
C GLN A 238 0.79 -43.45 1.79
N VAL A 239 -0.19 -43.86 2.61
CA VAL A 239 -1.06 -42.93 3.34
C VAL A 239 -0.23 -42.10 4.32
N ALA A 240 0.64 -42.74 5.11
CA ALA A 240 1.51 -42.05 6.05
C ALA A 240 2.46 -41.05 5.34
N ALA A 241 3.09 -41.46 4.24
CA ALA A 241 3.95 -40.57 3.44
C ALA A 241 3.17 -39.37 2.87
N THR A 242 1.96 -39.60 2.36
CA THR A 242 1.10 -38.53 1.83
C THR A 242 0.72 -37.55 2.93
N LEU A 243 0.34 -38.04 4.11
CA LEU A 243 0.02 -37.19 5.27
C LEU A 243 1.24 -36.39 5.76
N LEU A 244 2.43 -36.98 5.75
CA LEU A 244 3.67 -36.28 6.10
C LEU A 244 3.97 -35.14 5.11
N VAL A 245 3.86 -35.41 3.81
CA VAL A 245 4.07 -34.39 2.76
C VAL A 245 3.06 -33.25 2.90
N LEU A 246 1.78 -33.55 3.16
CA LEU A 246 0.75 -32.54 3.41
C LEU A 246 1.06 -31.72 4.66
N ALA A 247 1.49 -32.36 5.75
CA ALA A 247 1.88 -31.67 6.97
C ALA A 247 3.07 -30.72 6.72
N LEU A 248 4.09 -31.17 5.98
CA LEU A 248 5.24 -30.34 5.59
C LEU A 248 4.83 -29.18 4.66
N ALA A 249 3.93 -29.39 3.71
CA ALA A 249 3.43 -28.34 2.83
C ALA A 249 2.65 -27.26 3.61
N LEU A 250 1.80 -27.68 4.56
CA LEU A 250 1.08 -26.77 5.45
C LEU A 250 2.03 -26.04 6.42
N LEU A 251 3.11 -26.70 6.88
CA LEU A 251 4.18 -26.06 7.66
C LEU A 251 5.00 -25.07 6.80
N GLY A 252 5.15 -25.31 5.51
CA GLY A 252 5.73 -24.35 4.55
C GLY A 252 4.91 -23.06 4.49
N ILE A 253 3.58 -23.18 4.41
CA ILE A 253 2.66 -22.03 4.53
C ILE A 253 2.84 -21.33 5.87
N TRP A 254 2.98 -22.07 6.97
CA TRP A 254 3.27 -21.48 8.28
C TRP A 254 4.61 -20.72 8.31
N THR A 255 5.63 -21.21 7.60
CA THR A 255 6.93 -20.54 7.50
C THR A 255 6.81 -19.23 6.73
N VAL A 256 6.04 -19.22 5.63
CA VAL A 256 5.72 -17.99 4.88
C VAL A 256 4.88 -17.04 5.74
N ALA A 257 3.90 -17.53 6.48
CA ALA A 257 3.08 -16.73 7.39
C ALA A 257 3.93 -16.13 8.52
N ARG A 258 4.85 -16.91 9.08
CA ARG A 258 5.83 -16.46 10.09
C ARG A 258 6.80 -15.44 9.51
N ALA A 259 7.28 -15.63 8.29
CA ALA A 259 8.08 -14.65 7.58
C ALA A 259 7.28 -13.35 7.38
N GLY A 260 6.00 -13.44 7.01
CA GLY A 260 5.08 -12.30 6.94
C GLY A 260 4.84 -11.61 8.29
N VAL A 261 4.71 -12.37 9.38
CA VAL A 261 4.60 -11.80 10.74
C VAL A 261 5.89 -11.10 11.14
N ASN A 262 7.05 -11.72 10.93
CA ASN A 262 8.36 -11.12 11.21
C ASN A 262 8.62 -9.88 10.33
N PHE A 263 8.21 -9.93 9.07
CA PHE A 263 8.22 -8.82 8.13
C PHE A 263 7.42 -7.64 8.72
N VAL A 264 6.23 -7.88 9.26
CA VAL A 264 5.36 -6.85 9.88
C VAL A 264 5.86 -6.37 11.26
N GLN A 265 6.48 -7.23 12.06
CA GLN A 265 6.89 -6.93 13.44
C GLN A 265 8.30 -6.33 13.56
N SER A 266 8.98 -6.08 12.43
CA SER A 266 10.40 -5.75 12.42
C SER A 266 10.69 -4.30 12.87
N ARG A 267 10.91 -4.14 14.18
CA ARG A 267 11.51 -2.99 14.87
C ARG A 267 10.58 -1.79 15.12
N PRO A 268 10.32 -1.44 16.40
CA PRO A 268 9.76 -0.14 16.75
C PRO A 268 10.72 0.98 16.32
N SER A 269 10.14 2.10 15.90
CA SER A 269 10.88 3.35 15.82
C SER A 269 11.45 3.69 17.20
N ASN A 270 12.65 4.29 17.29
CA ASN A 270 13.18 4.76 18.57
C ASN A 270 12.17 5.77 19.18
N PRO A 271 11.43 5.47 20.24
CA PRO A 271 10.33 6.34 20.66
C PRO A 271 10.83 7.68 21.22
N VAL A 272 12.13 7.80 21.50
CA VAL A 272 12.74 9.03 22.01
C VAL A 272 12.47 10.14 20.99
N PRO A 273 11.69 11.17 21.35
CA PRO A 273 11.60 12.34 20.52
C PRO A 273 12.98 12.97 20.49
N LEU A 274 13.59 13.11 19.30
CA LEU A 274 14.63 14.11 19.20
C LEU A 274 13.98 15.45 19.53
N ALA A 275 14.50 16.12 20.56
CA ALA A 275 14.31 17.55 20.68
C ALA A 275 14.82 18.12 19.35
N VAL A 276 13.94 18.71 18.56
CA VAL A 276 14.32 19.50 17.38
C VAL A 276 15.44 20.42 17.86
N PRO A 277 16.71 20.23 17.43
CA PRO A 277 17.81 20.98 17.99
C PRO A 277 17.51 22.47 17.86
N VAL A 278 17.40 23.14 19.00
CA VAL A 278 17.18 24.59 19.04
C VAL A 278 18.50 25.21 18.64
N ARG A 279 18.62 25.62 17.37
CA ARG A 279 19.77 26.41 16.91
C ARG A 279 19.68 27.80 17.53
N GLN A 280 20.27 27.95 18.72
CA GLN A 280 20.18 29.15 19.57
C GLN A 280 20.60 30.44 18.84
N ASN A 281 21.50 30.34 17.85
CA ASN A 281 22.00 31.50 17.10
C ASN A 281 21.06 31.97 15.98
N LEU A 282 20.05 31.17 15.60
CA LEU A 282 19.08 31.51 14.54
C LEU A 282 17.77 32.07 15.10
N SER A 283 17.36 31.64 16.30
CA SER A 283 16.04 32.00 16.85
C SER A 283 15.97 33.43 17.42
N THR A 284 17.10 33.99 17.85
CA THR A 284 17.17 35.33 18.45
C THR A 284 17.29 36.46 17.42
N SER A 285 17.55 36.15 16.15
CA SER A 285 17.91 37.15 15.12
C SER A 285 16.82 37.48 14.10
N LEU A 286 15.80 36.63 13.90
CA LEU A 286 14.76 36.88 12.89
C LEU A 286 13.63 37.81 13.35
N GLY A 287 13.33 37.85 14.65
CA GLY A 287 12.30 38.73 15.21
C GLY A 287 10.91 38.55 14.58
N CYS A 288 10.53 37.33 14.20
CA CYS A 288 9.25 37.05 13.57
C CYS A 288 8.09 37.46 14.50
N ALA A 289 7.29 38.43 14.09
CA ALA A 289 6.03 38.73 14.75
C ALA A 289 5.04 37.59 14.52
N ALA A 290 4.21 37.30 15.53
CA ALA A 290 3.10 36.37 15.37
C ALA A 290 2.19 36.83 14.22
N PRO A 291 1.76 35.93 13.33
CA PRO A 291 0.90 36.31 12.22
C PRO A 291 -0.50 36.68 12.71
N ASN A 292 -1.14 37.63 12.02
CA ASN A 292 -2.52 38.02 12.29
C ASN A 292 -3.52 37.24 11.42
N ASP A 293 -3.06 36.65 10.32
CA ASP A 293 -3.91 35.83 9.47
C ASP A 293 -4.36 34.55 10.22
N PRO A 294 -5.66 34.19 10.23
CA PRO A 294 -6.14 33.04 10.99
C PRO A 294 -5.52 31.69 10.59
N LEU A 295 -5.27 31.46 9.29
CA LEU A 295 -4.68 30.20 8.81
C LEU A 295 -3.20 30.13 9.19
N GLU A 296 -2.46 31.22 9.01
CA GLU A 296 -1.08 31.32 9.46
C GLU A 296 -0.96 31.19 10.97
N LEU A 297 -1.86 31.82 11.74
CA LEU A 297 -1.88 31.76 13.21
C LEU A 297 -2.17 30.35 13.72
N ALA A 298 -3.06 29.61 13.05
CA ALA A 298 -3.35 28.22 13.36
C ALA A 298 -2.10 27.33 13.21
N ALA A 299 -1.36 27.48 12.11
CA ALA A 299 -0.08 26.78 11.92
C ALA A 299 0.98 27.24 12.92
N TRP A 300 1.14 28.56 13.08
CA TRP A 300 2.16 29.18 13.92
C TRP A 300 2.08 28.72 15.38
N ARG A 301 0.86 28.66 15.95
CA ARG A 301 0.63 28.18 17.32
C ARG A 301 1.17 26.76 17.55
N VAL A 302 1.05 25.90 16.54
CA VAL A 302 1.54 24.52 16.61
C VAL A 302 3.05 24.45 16.34
N THR A 303 3.57 25.20 15.38
CA THR A 303 5.00 25.11 15.02
C THR A 303 5.91 25.77 16.06
N THR A 304 5.41 26.75 16.81
CA THR A 304 6.14 27.46 17.88
C THR A 304 5.83 26.96 19.30
N GLN A 305 4.94 25.97 19.44
CA GLN A 305 4.57 25.42 20.74
C GLN A 305 5.79 24.90 21.51
N ASN A 306 5.71 24.91 22.85
CA ASN A 306 6.76 24.46 23.75
C ASN A 306 8.11 25.18 23.55
N GLY A 307 8.07 26.44 23.13
CA GLY A 307 9.28 27.27 22.97
C GLY A 307 10.12 26.94 21.74
N ARG A 308 9.55 26.26 20.74
CA ARG A 308 10.22 26.03 19.45
C ARG A 308 10.46 27.38 18.73
N PRO A 309 11.64 27.60 18.12
CA PRO A 309 11.90 28.78 17.32
C PRO A 309 10.90 28.99 16.19
N ASP A 310 10.60 30.26 15.89
CA ASP A 310 9.80 30.62 14.73
C ASP A 310 10.69 30.73 13.48
N PHE A 311 10.60 29.74 12.59
CA PHE A 311 11.25 29.74 11.27
C PHE A 311 10.30 30.14 10.14
N SER A 312 9.07 30.55 10.48
CA SER A 312 8.03 30.70 9.49
C SER A 312 8.17 31.94 8.63
N CYS A 313 8.78 33.03 9.13
CA CYS A 313 8.91 34.28 8.39
C CYS A 313 10.25 34.39 7.62
N GLY A 314 10.30 35.32 6.66
CA GLY A 314 11.54 35.67 5.95
C GLY A 314 11.96 34.67 4.87
N ASN A 315 11.05 33.81 4.43
CA ASN A 315 11.32 32.80 3.41
C ASN A 315 11.05 33.34 2.00
N ALA A 316 11.69 32.74 1.00
CA ALA A 316 11.39 32.95 -0.41
C ALA A 316 10.82 31.67 -1.01
N PHE A 317 9.68 31.78 -1.69
CA PHE A 317 9.16 30.72 -2.54
C PHE A 317 9.91 30.73 -3.88
N LEU A 318 10.43 29.58 -4.29
CA LEU A 318 11.22 29.44 -5.52
C LEU A 318 10.46 28.77 -6.66
N GLY A 319 9.41 28.00 -6.36
CA GLY A 319 8.58 27.36 -7.38
C GLY A 319 7.92 26.06 -6.93
N LEU A 320 7.02 25.59 -7.79
CA LEU A 320 6.43 24.26 -7.72
C LEU A 320 7.21 23.28 -8.60
N LEU A 321 7.37 22.04 -8.14
CA LEU A 321 7.93 20.94 -8.92
C LEU A 321 6.80 19.97 -9.28
N HIS A 322 6.56 19.77 -10.56
CA HIS A 322 5.45 18.97 -11.06
C HIS A 322 5.95 17.62 -11.58
N THR A 323 5.32 16.51 -11.17
CA THR A 323 5.45 15.22 -11.85
C THR A 323 4.07 14.72 -12.30
N PRO A 324 3.90 14.25 -13.55
CA PRO A 324 4.74 14.61 -14.69
C PRO A 324 4.75 16.14 -14.92
N ASN A 325 5.36 16.60 -16.02
CA ASN A 325 5.40 18.03 -16.38
C ASN A 325 4.01 18.69 -16.30
N PRO A 326 3.95 19.98 -15.94
CA PRO A 326 2.68 20.68 -15.87
C PRO A 326 2.13 20.97 -17.27
N ASP A 327 0.82 21.16 -17.35
CA ASP A 327 0.16 21.62 -18.57
C ASP A 327 0.30 23.16 -18.68
N PRO A 328 0.62 23.70 -19.88
CA PRO A 328 0.68 25.15 -20.11
C PRO A 328 -0.60 25.90 -19.71
N ALA A 329 -1.75 25.22 -19.65
CA ALA A 329 -3.00 25.82 -19.21
C ALA A 329 -3.03 26.26 -17.73
N PHE A 330 -2.12 25.74 -16.89
CA PHE A 330 -2.06 26.15 -15.47
C PHE A 330 -0.68 26.55 -14.96
N SER A 331 0.40 26.24 -15.69
CA SER A 331 1.77 26.59 -15.30
C SER A 331 2.58 27.15 -16.46
N ASP A 332 3.34 28.22 -16.20
CA ASP A 332 4.30 28.78 -17.13
C ASP A 332 5.67 28.08 -17.07
N VAL A 333 5.83 27.09 -16.18
CA VAL A 333 7.07 26.33 -16.05
C VAL A 333 7.24 25.47 -17.31
N PRO A 334 8.34 25.66 -18.07
CA PRO A 334 8.56 24.89 -19.28
C PRO A 334 8.75 23.41 -18.93
N PRO A 335 8.21 22.48 -19.75
CA PRO A 335 8.37 21.07 -19.51
C PRO A 335 9.84 20.66 -19.68
N THR A 336 10.34 19.82 -18.78
CA THR A 336 11.67 19.22 -18.84
C THR A 336 11.57 17.72 -19.18
N PRO A 337 12.67 17.03 -19.53
CA PRO A 337 12.61 15.60 -19.85
C PRO A 337 12.02 14.73 -18.72
N HIS A 338 12.29 15.07 -17.45
CA HIS A 338 11.89 14.28 -16.26
C HIS A 338 11.04 15.07 -15.26
N GLY A 339 10.52 16.24 -15.64
CA GLY A 339 9.68 17.08 -14.77
C GLY A 339 10.39 17.48 -13.47
N GLY A 340 9.69 17.33 -12.34
CA GLY A 340 10.18 17.71 -11.02
C GLY A 340 11.54 17.10 -10.62
N PHE A 341 11.91 15.94 -11.17
CA PHE A 341 13.22 15.32 -10.90
C PHE A 341 14.39 16.12 -11.46
N ASP A 342 14.22 16.82 -12.59
CA ASP A 342 15.26 17.71 -13.12
C ASP A 342 15.48 18.91 -12.19
N GLY A 343 14.41 19.42 -11.57
CA GLY A 343 14.48 20.48 -10.57
C GLY A 343 15.21 20.05 -9.29
N LEU A 344 15.01 18.81 -8.84
CA LEU A 344 15.74 18.23 -7.72
C LEU A 344 17.22 18.01 -8.05
N ALA A 345 17.52 17.44 -9.23
CA ALA A 345 18.89 17.21 -9.67
C ALA A 345 19.67 18.53 -9.81
N ALA A 346 19.03 19.59 -10.34
CA ALA A 346 19.61 20.93 -10.41
C ALA A 346 19.90 21.48 -9.01
N GLN A 347 18.98 21.33 -8.05
CA GLN A 347 19.23 21.75 -6.66
C GLN A 347 20.42 20.99 -6.05
N MET A 348 20.54 19.68 -6.28
CA MET A 348 21.68 18.89 -5.82
C MET A 348 23.00 19.38 -6.46
N ALA A 349 22.99 19.66 -7.76
CA ALA A 349 24.15 20.14 -8.52
C ALA A 349 24.67 21.52 -8.04
N ASP A 350 23.79 22.35 -7.47
CA ASP A 350 24.12 23.70 -7.01
C ASP A 350 24.74 23.76 -5.61
N ALA A 351 24.67 22.67 -4.83
CA ALA A 351 25.10 22.64 -3.44
C ALA A 351 26.58 23.01 -3.26
N LYS A 352 26.94 23.56 -2.09
CA LYS A 352 28.30 24.00 -1.73
C LYS A 352 28.91 23.28 -0.53
N ARG A 353 28.08 22.65 0.30
CA ARG A 353 28.47 22.02 1.56
C ARG A 353 27.83 20.65 1.70
N GLU A 354 26.51 20.60 1.59
CA GLU A 354 25.77 19.36 1.84
C GLU A 354 24.52 19.21 0.98
N VAL A 355 24.27 17.96 0.59
CA VAL A 355 23.01 17.51 -0.03
C VAL A 355 22.40 16.48 0.90
N LEU A 356 21.20 16.75 1.41
CA LEU A 356 20.52 15.90 2.38
C LEU A 356 19.14 15.54 1.82
N PHE A 357 19.03 14.34 1.27
CA PHE A 357 17.84 13.87 0.58
C PHE A 357 17.19 12.73 1.35
N ALA A 358 15.94 12.90 1.76
CA ALA A 358 15.12 11.84 2.33
C ALA A 358 13.99 11.51 1.37
N VAL A 359 13.77 10.23 1.10
CA VAL A 359 12.64 9.75 0.29
C VAL A 359 12.22 8.38 0.77
N MET A 360 10.94 8.07 0.63
CA MET A 360 10.41 6.79 1.05
C MET A 360 10.90 5.62 0.18
N GLU A 361 10.84 5.80 -1.13
CA GLU A 361 11.08 4.75 -2.12
C GLU A 361 12.01 5.24 -3.24
N TRP A 362 12.87 4.33 -3.69
CA TRP A 362 13.80 4.48 -4.81
C TRP A 362 13.83 3.20 -5.64
N ASP A 363 13.25 3.25 -6.83
CA ASP A 363 13.14 2.11 -7.72
C ASP A 363 14.48 1.71 -8.33
N ASP A 364 14.72 0.41 -8.43
CA ASP A 364 15.96 -0.17 -8.95
C ASP A 364 15.97 -0.22 -10.48
N GLU A 365 16.09 0.94 -11.10
CA GLU A 365 15.99 1.13 -12.56
C GLU A 365 17.24 1.82 -13.13
N PRO A 366 18.41 1.15 -13.05
CA PRO A 366 19.69 1.79 -13.26
C PRO A 366 19.83 2.39 -14.66
N GLY A 367 20.24 3.66 -14.70
CA GLY A 367 20.53 4.39 -15.94
C GLY A 367 19.31 4.85 -16.74
N ARG A 368 18.08 4.58 -16.28
CA ARG A 368 16.85 4.95 -17.00
C ARG A 368 15.80 5.64 -16.14
N GLY A 369 15.70 5.31 -14.85
CA GLY A 369 14.70 5.89 -13.95
C GLY A 369 15.08 7.26 -13.39
N PRO A 370 14.19 7.88 -12.61
CA PRO A 370 14.49 9.13 -11.90
C PRO A 370 15.72 9.06 -10.99
N GLY A 371 16.07 7.88 -10.48
CA GLY A 371 17.27 7.67 -9.68
C GLY A 371 18.55 8.02 -10.44
N ALA A 372 18.63 7.68 -11.73
CA ALA A 372 19.74 8.05 -12.60
C ALA A 372 19.82 9.57 -12.83
N VAL A 373 18.68 10.27 -12.89
CA VAL A 373 18.62 11.74 -13.03
C VAL A 373 19.19 12.42 -11.79
N LEU A 374 18.78 11.98 -10.61
CA LEU A 374 19.30 12.50 -9.33
C LEU A 374 20.78 12.19 -9.16
N ALA A 375 21.21 10.96 -9.47
CA ALA A 375 22.61 10.58 -9.47
C ALA A 375 23.45 11.42 -10.45
N GLY A 376 22.89 11.77 -11.61
CA GLY A 376 23.49 12.71 -12.56
C GLY A 376 23.70 14.11 -11.98
N GLY A 377 22.73 14.64 -11.22
CA GLY A 377 22.90 15.90 -10.49
C GLY A 377 24.04 15.85 -9.46
N VAL A 378 24.17 14.73 -8.73
CA VAL A 378 25.27 14.51 -7.79
C VAL A 378 26.61 14.33 -8.52
N ALA A 379 26.64 13.66 -9.68
CA ALA A 379 27.82 13.54 -10.52
C ALA A 379 28.28 14.91 -11.02
N GLN A 380 27.36 15.77 -11.46
CA GLN A 380 27.67 17.14 -11.84
C GLN A 380 28.27 17.93 -10.67
N LEU A 381 27.71 17.80 -9.46
CA LEU A 381 28.28 18.42 -8.25
C LEU A 381 29.71 17.92 -8.00
N TYR A 382 29.94 16.63 -8.06
CA TYR A 382 31.26 16.04 -7.86
C TYR A 382 32.28 16.54 -8.88
N GLU A 383 31.91 16.63 -10.16
CA GLU A 383 32.77 17.19 -11.20
C GLU A 383 33.09 18.67 -10.96
N GLN A 384 32.15 19.48 -10.43
CA GLN A 384 32.43 20.85 -10.02
C GLN A 384 33.46 20.92 -8.88
N VAL A 385 33.34 20.04 -7.87
CA VAL A 385 34.30 19.94 -6.76
C VAL A 385 35.69 19.51 -7.27
N ARG A 386 35.75 18.61 -8.26
CA ARG A 386 37.00 18.18 -8.91
C ARG A 386 37.63 19.30 -9.73
N ALA A 387 36.83 20.02 -10.51
CA ALA A 387 37.30 21.08 -11.38
C ALA A 387 37.77 22.31 -10.59
N ASN A 388 37.12 22.64 -9.47
CA ASN A 388 37.42 23.82 -8.67
C ASN A 388 37.34 23.56 -7.16
N PRO A 389 38.32 22.85 -6.56
CA PRO A 389 38.29 22.53 -5.13
C PRO A 389 38.34 23.77 -4.24
N ALA A 390 38.89 24.89 -4.73
CA ALA A 390 38.96 26.14 -3.98
C ALA A 390 37.58 26.75 -3.70
N ALA A 391 36.57 26.45 -4.54
CA ALA A 391 35.18 26.84 -4.28
C ALA A 391 34.49 25.97 -3.21
N TYR A 392 35.12 24.87 -2.78
CA TYR A 392 34.61 23.90 -1.82
C TYR A 392 35.68 23.59 -0.75
N PRO A 393 36.16 24.60 0.00
CA PRO A 393 37.33 24.46 0.88
C PRO A 393 37.15 23.38 1.97
N ASP A 394 35.91 23.14 2.40
CA ASP A 394 35.53 22.15 3.40
C ASP A 394 35.06 20.81 2.80
N GLY A 395 35.07 20.70 1.47
CA GLY A 395 34.50 19.58 0.73
C GLY A 395 32.98 19.61 0.67
N VAL A 396 32.41 18.47 0.31
CA VAL A 396 30.95 18.29 0.18
C VAL A 396 30.55 16.91 0.72
N THR A 397 29.45 16.87 1.49
CA THR A 397 28.83 15.61 1.93
C THR A 397 27.44 15.44 1.32
N VAL A 398 27.17 14.29 0.71
CA VAL A 398 25.85 13.89 0.21
C VAL A 398 25.29 12.79 1.09
N ARG A 399 24.06 12.94 1.56
CA ARG A 399 23.36 11.95 2.38
C ARG A 399 22.00 11.62 1.79
N ILE A 400 21.74 10.34 1.59
CA ILE A 400 20.47 9.83 1.09
C ILE A 400 19.85 8.90 2.14
N ALA A 401 18.71 9.30 2.70
CA ALA A 401 17.95 8.55 3.69
C ALA A 401 16.73 7.90 3.03
N LEU A 402 16.69 6.57 2.99
CA LEU A 402 15.61 5.81 2.39
C LEU A 402 14.60 5.40 3.45
N GLY A 403 13.33 5.40 3.06
CA GLY A 403 12.22 5.21 3.99
C GLY A 403 12.09 3.81 4.56
N ASN A 404 12.84 2.85 4.04
CA ASN A 404 12.65 1.42 4.28
C ASN A 404 11.28 0.94 3.81
N PHE A 405 10.92 1.28 2.57
CA PHE A 405 9.64 0.86 1.99
C PHE A 405 9.62 -0.68 1.77
N PRO A 406 8.52 -1.36 2.13
CA PRO A 406 8.38 -2.80 1.91
C PRO A 406 8.32 -3.16 0.43
N VAL A 407 8.93 -4.28 0.05
CA VAL A 407 8.72 -4.92 -1.26
C VAL A 407 7.98 -6.23 -1.05
N PRO A 408 6.62 -6.23 -1.06
CA PRO A 408 5.82 -7.38 -0.64
C PRO A 408 6.08 -8.65 -1.45
N VAL A 409 6.41 -8.50 -2.74
CA VAL A 409 6.67 -9.63 -3.66
C VAL A 409 7.82 -10.51 -3.18
N ASN A 410 8.85 -9.89 -2.59
CA ASN A 410 10.05 -10.60 -2.13
C ASN A 410 10.12 -10.71 -0.60
N LEU A 411 9.12 -10.19 0.12
CA LEU A 411 9.12 -10.06 1.58
C LEU A 411 10.40 -9.39 2.10
N ASP A 412 10.91 -8.41 1.35
CA ASP A 412 12.17 -7.72 1.63
C ASP A 412 11.92 -6.26 2.05
N TRP A 413 12.84 -5.72 2.85
CA TRP A 413 12.80 -4.37 3.39
C TRP A 413 14.06 -3.61 3.01
N GLY A 414 13.88 -2.41 2.46
CA GLY A 414 14.98 -1.52 2.14
C GLY A 414 15.95 -1.94 1.03
N PRO A 415 15.59 -2.77 0.02
CA PRO A 415 16.50 -3.02 -1.10
C PRO A 415 16.87 -1.72 -1.85
N GLN A 416 16.06 -0.67 -1.71
CA GLN A 416 16.23 0.67 -2.27
C GLN A 416 17.58 1.32 -1.95
N VAL A 417 18.22 1.01 -0.80
CA VAL A 417 19.55 1.57 -0.50
C VAL A 417 20.61 1.10 -1.49
N TYR A 418 20.49 -0.14 -1.96
CA TYR A 418 21.40 -0.69 -2.95
C TYR A 418 21.11 -0.10 -4.33
N ALA A 419 19.85 0.19 -4.65
CA ALA A 419 19.44 0.87 -5.88
C ALA A 419 20.03 2.29 -5.94
N ALA A 420 19.83 3.10 -4.89
CA ALA A 420 20.40 4.45 -4.80
C ALA A 420 21.93 4.45 -4.91
N ALA A 421 22.61 3.55 -4.19
CA ALA A 421 24.06 3.43 -4.28
C ALA A 421 24.52 2.95 -5.68
N ARG A 422 23.74 2.08 -6.34
CA ARG A 422 24.01 1.63 -7.71
C ARG A 422 23.95 2.79 -8.69
N ASP A 423 22.90 3.61 -8.63
CA ASP A 423 22.73 4.76 -9.52
C ASP A 423 23.88 5.77 -9.37
N LEU A 424 24.27 6.08 -8.12
CA LEU A 424 25.40 6.95 -7.82
C LEU A 424 26.71 6.40 -8.42
N LEU A 425 27.01 5.12 -8.18
CA LEU A 425 28.21 4.47 -8.70
C LEU A 425 28.19 4.38 -10.23
N ALA A 426 27.02 4.12 -10.83
CA ALA A 426 26.84 4.06 -12.29
C ALA A 426 27.01 5.43 -12.94
N ALA A 427 26.65 6.51 -12.24
CA ALA A 427 26.90 7.89 -12.67
C ALA A 427 28.35 8.35 -12.45
N GLY A 428 29.23 7.49 -11.95
CA GLY A 428 30.65 7.80 -11.71
C GLY A 428 30.90 8.56 -10.41
N VAL A 429 29.94 8.59 -9.48
CA VAL A 429 30.10 9.24 -8.17
C VAL A 429 30.81 8.29 -7.21
N PRO A 430 32.03 8.59 -6.74
CA PRO A 430 32.66 7.78 -5.71
C PRO A 430 31.97 8.01 -4.37
N LEU A 431 31.87 6.95 -3.55
CA LEU A 431 31.33 7.07 -2.19
C LEU A 431 32.24 7.91 -1.28
N THR A 432 33.54 7.95 -1.57
CA THR A 432 34.52 8.76 -0.84
C THR A 432 35.62 9.23 -1.79
N ASP A 433 36.03 10.49 -1.69
CA ASP A 433 37.28 11.00 -2.24
C ASP A 433 37.94 11.92 -1.22
N ALA A 434 38.94 11.39 -0.50
CA ALA A 434 39.62 12.10 0.57
C ALA A 434 40.40 13.33 0.07
N ALA A 435 40.95 13.29 -1.16
CA ALA A 435 41.70 14.41 -1.72
C ALA A 435 40.80 15.63 -1.94
N ARG A 436 39.49 15.40 -2.10
CA ARG A 436 38.48 16.43 -2.30
C ARG A 436 37.57 16.65 -1.10
N LYS A 437 37.86 16.00 0.03
CA LYS A 437 36.99 16.00 1.23
C LYS A 437 35.53 15.65 0.87
N TRP A 438 35.36 14.76 -0.12
CA TRP A 438 34.06 14.35 -0.66
C TRP A 438 33.58 13.08 0.03
N ARG A 439 32.29 13.05 0.37
CA ARG A 439 31.65 11.88 1.01
C ARG A 439 30.21 11.71 0.54
N VAL A 440 29.83 10.48 0.23
CA VAL A 440 28.44 10.07 0.00
C VAL A 440 28.06 9.01 1.02
N GLU A 441 26.92 9.19 1.67
CA GLU A 441 26.37 8.26 2.65
C GLU A 441 24.95 7.90 2.23
N VAL A 442 24.62 6.61 2.24
CA VAL A 442 23.27 6.10 2.00
C VAL A 442 22.83 5.38 3.26
N ALA A 443 21.60 5.62 3.72
CA ALA A 443 21.07 5.01 4.93
C ALA A 443 19.64 4.51 4.72
N ASN A 444 19.28 3.45 5.42
CA ASN A 444 17.92 2.91 5.42
C ASN A 444 17.27 3.16 6.78
N TYR A 445 16.05 3.69 6.81
CA TYR A 445 15.31 3.88 8.05
C TYR A 445 15.14 2.54 8.79
N SER A 446 15.39 2.51 10.10
CA SER A 446 15.44 1.24 10.84
C SER A 446 14.06 0.65 11.15
N GLY A 447 13.00 1.47 11.11
CA GLY A 447 11.63 1.03 11.35
C GLY A 447 10.97 0.51 10.07
N THR A 448 10.17 -0.56 10.18
CA THR A 448 9.41 -1.11 9.05
C THR A 448 7.93 -0.74 9.13
N PHE A 449 7.42 -0.57 10.37
CA PHE A 449 6.14 0.05 10.62
C PHE A 449 6.10 0.75 12.01
N PRO A 450 6.06 2.09 12.08
CA PRO A 450 6.10 3.02 10.95
C PRO A 450 7.47 3.05 10.27
N HIS A 451 7.46 3.03 8.94
CA HIS A 451 8.62 3.38 8.11
C HIS A 451 8.58 4.89 7.81
N SER A 452 9.66 5.46 7.24
CA SER A 452 9.65 6.88 6.90
C SER A 452 8.97 7.11 5.56
N HIS A 453 7.91 7.91 5.57
CA HIS A 453 7.20 8.34 4.36
C HIS A 453 7.55 9.79 3.97
N ALA A 454 8.36 10.47 4.79
CA ALA A 454 8.83 11.84 4.56
C ALA A 454 9.72 11.94 3.30
N LYS A 455 9.54 13.03 2.56
CA LYS A 455 10.22 13.29 1.28
C LYS A 455 10.68 14.73 1.23
N LEU A 456 11.98 14.94 1.39
CA LEU A 456 12.58 16.27 1.41
C LEU A 456 14.00 16.29 0.85
N LEU A 457 14.39 17.45 0.34
CA LEU A 457 15.75 17.76 -0.08
C LEU A 457 16.19 19.07 0.59
N VAL A 458 17.19 18.99 1.47
CA VAL A 458 17.88 20.15 2.02
C VAL A 458 19.24 20.29 1.36
N THR A 459 19.56 21.49 0.87
CA THR A 459 20.92 21.81 0.39
C THR A 459 21.48 22.99 1.17
N ASP A 460 22.71 22.81 1.66
CA ASP A 460 23.50 23.81 2.41
C ASP A 460 22.79 24.41 3.63
N GLY A 461 21.73 23.76 4.12
CA GLY A 461 20.93 24.24 5.25
C GLY A 461 20.09 25.48 4.97
N VAL A 462 20.02 25.94 3.71
CA VAL A 462 19.34 27.20 3.32
C VAL A 462 18.23 27.01 2.29
N ASP A 463 18.30 25.91 1.52
CA ASP A 463 17.33 25.53 0.50
C ASP A 463 16.60 24.27 0.95
N LEU A 464 15.28 24.27 0.85
CA LEU A 464 14.43 23.15 1.20
C LEU A 464 13.42 22.91 0.09
N THR A 465 13.34 21.66 -0.36
CA THR A 465 12.24 21.16 -1.18
C THR A 465 11.51 20.07 -0.44
N VAL A 466 10.18 20.12 -0.43
CA VAL A 466 9.30 19.06 0.12
C VAL A 466 8.37 18.61 -0.98
N MET A 467 8.12 17.30 -1.07
CA MET A 467 7.43 16.69 -2.21
C MET A 467 6.52 15.54 -1.81
N GLY A 468 5.55 15.20 -2.66
CA GLY A 468 4.70 14.01 -2.49
C GLY A 468 5.21 12.76 -3.22
N PHE A 469 6.06 12.92 -4.24
CA PHE A 469 6.48 11.86 -5.15
C PHE A 469 7.72 11.08 -4.69
N ASN A 470 7.75 9.78 -5.02
CA ASN A 470 8.89 8.89 -4.82
C ASN A 470 9.87 8.93 -6.00
N VAL A 471 11.05 8.35 -5.85
CA VAL A 471 12.01 8.18 -6.95
C VAL A 471 11.65 6.91 -7.72
N GLY A 472 10.67 7.03 -8.64
CA GLY A 472 10.16 5.92 -9.43
C GLY A 472 9.55 6.36 -10.76
N PRO A 473 9.56 5.51 -11.80
CA PRO A 473 9.19 5.90 -13.16
C PRO A 473 7.69 6.19 -13.30
N LEU A 474 6.86 5.79 -12.34
CA LEU A 474 5.43 6.11 -12.32
C LEU A 474 5.14 7.63 -12.42
N HIS A 475 6.05 8.46 -11.91
CA HIS A 475 5.94 9.91 -11.93
C HIS A 475 6.42 10.56 -13.25
N LEU A 476 7.00 9.77 -14.16
CA LEU A 476 7.45 10.25 -15.47
C LEU A 476 6.28 10.32 -16.46
N ASP A 477 6.43 11.21 -17.44
CA ASP A 477 5.53 11.31 -18.60
C ASP A 477 5.68 10.06 -19.47
N SER A 478 4.60 9.28 -19.62
CA SER A 478 4.61 8.02 -20.37
C SER A 478 4.94 8.23 -21.84
N ALA A 479 4.38 9.26 -22.48
CA ALA A 479 4.55 9.50 -23.90
C ALA A 479 5.99 9.91 -24.21
N LYS A 480 6.60 10.76 -23.37
CA LYS A 480 8.00 11.19 -23.53
C LYS A 480 9.02 10.11 -23.19
N ASN A 481 8.62 9.09 -22.42
CA ASN A 481 9.48 8.00 -21.97
C ASN A 481 9.19 6.66 -22.67
N GLY A 482 8.60 6.68 -23.87
CA GLY A 482 8.38 5.48 -24.67
C GLY A 482 7.48 4.44 -24.00
N GLY A 483 6.46 4.89 -23.26
CA GLY A 483 5.52 4.04 -22.52
C GLY A 483 5.99 3.62 -21.12
N TYR A 484 7.19 4.02 -20.70
CA TYR A 484 7.78 3.62 -19.40
C TYR A 484 7.27 4.45 -18.21
N GLY A 485 6.80 5.68 -18.46
CA GLY A 485 6.23 6.53 -17.42
C GLY A 485 4.80 6.14 -17.04
N GLY A 486 4.39 6.47 -15.80
CA GLY A 486 3.04 6.20 -15.29
C GLY A 486 2.08 7.39 -15.32
N ASN A 487 2.54 8.59 -15.72
CA ASN A 487 1.76 9.84 -15.69
C ASN A 487 1.13 10.15 -14.32
N VAL A 488 1.72 9.66 -13.22
CA VAL A 488 1.18 9.87 -11.88
C VAL A 488 1.38 11.31 -11.44
N ARG A 489 0.28 12.05 -11.30
CA ARG A 489 0.30 13.45 -10.87
C ARG A 489 0.72 13.60 -9.42
N ASP A 490 1.75 14.40 -9.17
CA ASP A 490 2.21 14.77 -7.84
C ASP A 490 2.89 16.16 -7.85
N LEU A 491 3.18 16.68 -6.66
CA LEU A 491 3.65 18.05 -6.47
C LEU A 491 4.76 18.12 -5.42
N GLY A 492 5.71 19.02 -5.66
CA GLY A 492 6.66 19.50 -4.68
C GLY A 492 6.70 21.02 -4.62
N VAL A 493 7.24 21.55 -3.53
CA VAL A 493 7.41 22.98 -3.28
C VAL A 493 8.86 23.24 -2.88
N ARG A 494 9.50 24.20 -3.54
CA ARG A 494 10.87 24.63 -3.26
C ARG A 494 10.86 26.01 -2.61
N VAL A 495 11.57 26.13 -1.50
CA VAL A 495 11.71 27.36 -0.71
C VAL A 495 13.16 27.57 -0.30
N ARG A 496 13.52 28.82 -0.02
CA ARG A 496 14.81 29.24 0.49
C ARG A 496 14.63 30.15 1.69
N GLY A 497 15.34 29.90 2.78
CA GLY A 497 15.26 30.75 3.98
C GLY A 497 15.17 29.96 5.29
N PRO A 498 14.76 30.64 6.38
CA PRO A 498 14.77 30.08 7.73
C PRO A 498 14.10 28.72 7.89
N VAL A 499 13.04 28.40 7.14
CA VAL A 499 12.34 27.12 7.22
C VAL A 499 13.24 25.91 6.87
N ALA A 500 14.31 26.13 6.11
CA ALA A 500 15.29 25.08 5.80
C ALA A 500 16.05 24.59 7.05
N ALA A 501 16.17 25.41 8.11
CA ALA A 501 16.73 24.95 9.38
C ALA A 501 15.85 23.89 10.05
N ASP A 502 14.53 24.03 10.01
CA ASP A 502 13.63 23.01 10.55
C ASP A 502 13.62 21.76 9.65
N GLY A 503 13.68 21.93 8.33
CA GLY A 503 13.87 20.82 7.39
C GLY A 503 15.16 20.02 7.66
N LEU A 504 16.24 20.70 8.03
CA LEU A 504 17.48 20.06 8.44
C LEU A 504 17.32 19.25 9.73
N ASN A 505 16.64 19.81 10.73
CA ASN A 505 16.32 19.08 11.97
C ASN A 505 15.45 17.83 11.71
N VAL A 506 14.50 17.93 10.77
CA VAL A 506 13.68 16.78 10.34
C VAL A 506 14.55 15.73 9.65
N PHE A 507 15.45 16.13 8.76
CA PHE A 507 16.40 15.21 8.14
C PHE A 507 17.27 14.49 9.19
N ASP A 508 17.81 15.22 10.17
CA ASP A 508 18.63 14.64 11.24
C ASP A 508 17.87 13.62 12.10
N ASP A 509 16.58 13.87 12.36
CA ASP A 509 15.72 12.91 13.05
C ASP A 509 15.52 11.63 12.24
N LEU A 510 15.28 11.73 10.94
CA LEU A 510 15.18 10.56 10.05
C LEU A 510 16.53 9.83 9.94
N TRP A 511 17.62 10.58 9.82
CA TRP A 511 18.97 10.07 9.64
C TRP A 511 19.43 9.25 10.84
N THR A 512 19.33 9.78 12.05
CA THR A 512 19.74 9.10 13.29
C THR A 512 18.93 7.83 13.60
N ARG A 513 17.77 7.66 12.96
CA ARG A 513 16.92 6.46 13.02
C ARG A 513 17.22 5.47 11.90
N SER A 514 18.20 5.76 11.05
CA SER A 514 18.58 4.95 9.91
C SER A 514 19.86 4.16 10.19
N SER A 515 20.01 3.02 9.53
CA SER A 515 21.26 2.25 9.48
C SER A 515 22.05 2.66 8.25
N LEU A 516 23.35 2.92 8.42
CA LEU A 516 24.24 3.29 7.31
C LEU A 516 24.56 2.10 6.42
N LEU A 517 24.61 2.32 5.11
CA LEU A 517 25.16 1.38 4.15
C LEU A 517 26.69 1.45 4.18
N SER A 518 27.33 0.36 4.61
CA SER A 518 28.79 0.21 4.61
C SER A 518 29.20 -0.67 3.42
N CYS A 519 30.11 -0.18 2.58
CA CYS A 519 30.59 -0.88 1.39
C CYS A 519 32.09 -1.20 1.47
N ALA A 520 32.53 -2.21 0.72
CA ALA A 520 33.95 -2.43 0.45
C ALA A 520 34.56 -1.25 -0.35
N PRO A 521 35.87 -0.96 -0.23
CA PRO A 521 36.51 0.20 -0.88
C PRO A 521 36.42 0.23 -2.41
N ASP A 522 36.39 -0.94 -3.06
CA ASP A 522 36.36 -1.14 -4.51
C ASP A 522 34.96 -1.48 -5.04
N VAL A 523 33.91 -1.07 -4.31
CA VAL A 523 32.53 -1.31 -4.73
C VAL A 523 32.23 -0.66 -6.09
N THR A 524 31.50 -1.38 -6.93
CA THR A 524 31.02 -0.91 -8.23
C THR A 524 29.50 -1.01 -8.27
N ALA A 525 28.87 -0.37 -9.25
CA ALA A 525 27.43 -0.52 -9.50
C ALA A 525 27.02 -2.00 -9.63
N ALA A 526 27.84 -2.84 -10.28
CA ALA A 526 27.57 -4.26 -10.47
C ALA A 526 27.79 -5.11 -9.20
N THR A 527 28.56 -4.63 -8.22
CA THR A 527 28.91 -5.39 -7.01
C THR A 527 28.23 -4.90 -5.74
N VAL A 528 27.54 -3.74 -5.77
CA VAL A 528 26.97 -3.06 -4.61
C VAL A 528 26.16 -3.96 -3.67
N GLN A 529 25.28 -4.82 -4.21
CA GLN A 529 24.43 -5.68 -3.40
C GLN A 529 25.21 -6.77 -2.64
N ARG A 530 26.36 -7.21 -3.17
CA ARG A 530 27.23 -8.22 -2.54
C ARG A 530 28.31 -7.60 -1.67
N ALA A 531 28.75 -6.39 -2.00
CA ALA A 531 29.88 -5.70 -1.38
C ALA A 531 29.46 -4.71 -0.28
N CYS A 532 28.17 -4.42 -0.15
CA CYS A 532 27.64 -3.52 0.87
C CYS A 532 26.72 -4.25 1.85
N ARG A 533 26.62 -3.71 3.06
CA ARG A 533 25.72 -4.16 4.12
C ARG A 533 25.25 -3.00 4.98
N LEU A 534 24.02 -3.06 5.47
CA LEU A 534 23.56 -2.13 6.50
C LEU A 534 24.29 -2.40 7.81
N GLY A 535 24.84 -1.35 8.42
CA GLY A 535 25.69 -1.41 9.59
C GLY A 535 25.12 -0.61 10.77
N GLU A 536 25.96 0.24 11.34
CA GLU A 536 25.65 1.02 12.53
C GLU A 536 24.53 2.06 12.29
N ALA A 537 23.93 2.52 13.38
CA ALA A 537 23.02 3.65 13.34
C ALA A 537 23.75 4.91 12.85
N ALA A 538 23.09 5.68 11.99
CA ALA A 538 23.66 6.92 11.48
C ALA A 538 23.75 7.98 12.59
N LYS A 539 24.68 8.91 12.42
CA LYS A 539 24.89 10.04 13.33
C LYS A 539 24.65 11.33 12.56
N ALA A 540 23.85 12.23 13.11
CA ALA A 540 23.66 13.57 12.55
C ALA A 540 24.91 14.41 12.85
N THR A 541 25.82 14.47 11.87
CA THR A 541 27.03 15.31 11.93
C THR A 541 27.12 16.14 10.66
N HIS A 542 27.56 17.40 10.77
CA HIS A 542 27.68 18.31 9.63
C HIS A 542 29.11 18.84 9.53
N PRO A 543 30.06 18.03 9.02
CA PRO A 543 31.48 18.41 9.03
C PRO A 543 31.79 19.67 8.20
N GLN A 544 30.92 20.05 7.26
CA GLN A 544 31.01 21.31 6.49
C GLN A 544 30.31 22.51 7.18
N GLY A 545 29.88 22.34 8.43
CA GLY A 545 29.25 23.40 9.23
C GLY A 545 27.88 23.85 8.72
N THR A 546 27.16 23.01 7.98
CA THR A 546 25.78 23.27 7.52
C THR A 546 24.84 23.60 8.68
N ASP A 547 25.08 23.00 9.83
CA ASP A 547 24.34 23.24 11.06
C ASP A 547 24.62 24.61 11.70
N GLN A 548 25.74 25.23 11.34
CA GLN A 548 26.20 26.52 11.86
C GLN A 548 25.94 27.68 10.89
N VAL A 549 25.36 27.42 9.71
CA VAL A 549 25.06 28.47 8.73
C VAL A 549 24.05 29.46 9.31
N GLN A 550 24.41 30.74 9.28
CA GLN A 550 23.50 31.83 9.61
C GLN A 550 22.53 32.06 8.47
N ILE A 551 21.26 31.76 8.70
CA ILE A 551 20.18 31.95 7.72
C ILE A 551 19.51 33.27 7.99
N GLY A 552 19.85 34.29 7.19
CA GLY A 552 19.12 35.55 7.18
C GLY A 552 17.80 35.47 6.40
N VAL A 553 17.07 36.58 6.40
CA VAL A 553 15.87 36.77 5.56
C VAL A 553 16.23 36.59 4.08
N LYS A 554 15.46 35.77 3.37
CA LYS A 554 15.61 35.49 1.92
C LYS A 554 14.43 35.97 1.09
N GLY A 555 13.28 36.19 1.71
CA GLY A 555 12.09 36.74 1.09
C GLY A 555 11.11 37.28 2.12
N ARG A 556 9.84 37.43 1.71
CA ARG A 556 8.77 37.96 2.58
C ARG A 556 7.70 36.92 2.91
N GLU A 557 7.84 35.73 2.36
CA GLU A 557 6.82 34.69 2.46
C GLU A 557 6.85 34.01 3.82
N ARG A 558 5.67 33.57 4.26
CA ARG A 558 5.53 32.68 5.39
C ARG A 558 5.46 31.22 4.94
N VAL A 559 6.27 30.37 5.57
CA VAL A 559 6.37 28.93 5.29
C VAL A 559 6.50 28.16 6.60
N PHE A 560 5.57 27.26 6.87
CA PHE A 560 5.55 26.45 8.08
C PHE A 560 6.02 25.04 7.78
N SER A 561 6.94 24.55 8.62
CA SER A 561 7.43 23.17 8.59
C SER A 561 6.54 22.29 9.46
N LEU A 562 5.88 21.31 8.82
CA LEU A 562 4.91 20.42 9.44
C LEU A 562 5.45 18.99 9.42
N TYR A 563 6.05 18.58 10.54
CA TYR A 563 6.59 17.23 10.72
C TYR A 563 5.71 16.39 11.63
N ARG A 564 5.52 15.12 11.29
CA ARG A 564 4.91 14.15 12.19
C ARG A 564 5.61 12.80 12.15
N ARG A 565 5.58 12.12 13.29
CA ARG A 565 6.00 10.74 13.50
C ARG A 565 5.37 10.20 14.78
N GLU A 566 5.63 8.94 15.10
CA GLU A 566 5.29 8.38 16.41
C GLU A 566 5.85 9.29 17.54
N GLY A 567 4.95 9.72 18.43
CA GLY A 567 5.27 10.61 19.55
C GLY A 567 5.41 12.10 19.23
N PHE A 568 5.29 12.52 17.96
CA PHE A 568 5.37 13.93 17.55
C PHE A 568 4.36 14.22 16.44
N ARG A 569 3.25 14.90 16.73
CA ARG A 569 2.09 15.01 15.83
C ARG A 569 1.83 16.43 15.29
N ALA A 570 2.87 17.27 15.24
CA ALA A 570 2.70 18.68 14.86
C ALA A 570 2.06 18.86 13.48
N ALA A 571 2.35 18.00 12.49
CA ALA A 571 1.67 18.09 11.20
C ALA A 571 0.17 17.75 11.27
N ASP A 572 -0.21 16.74 12.07
CA ASP A 572 -1.61 16.36 12.29
C ASP A 572 -2.37 17.55 12.92
N ASP A 573 -1.83 18.10 14.01
CA ASP A 573 -2.45 19.18 14.79
C ASP A 573 -2.54 20.47 13.97
N ALA A 574 -1.49 20.84 13.25
CA ALA A 574 -1.48 22.04 12.40
C ALA A 574 -2.48 21.91 11.25
N THR A 575 -2.56 20.75 10.59
CA THR A 575 -3.51 20.51 9.50
C THR A 575 -4.95 20.62 9.99
N VAL A 576 -5.28 19.97 11.12
CA VAL A 576 -6.62 20.07 11.74
C VAL A 576 -6.94 21.50 12.14
N ASN A 577 -6.01 22.21 12.78
CA ASN A 577 -6.23 23.60 13.20
C ASN A 577 -6.43 24.55 12.01
N MET A 578 -5.68 24.36 10.92
CA MET A 578 -5.85 25.17 9.71
C MET A 578 -7.18 24.87 9.00
N ILE A 579 -7.62 23.61 8.93
CA ILE A 579 -8.98 23.26 8.46
C ILE A 579 -10.04 23.91 9.37
N GLY A 580 -9.81 23.91 10.68
CA GLY A 580 -10.66 24.59 11.66
C GLY A 580 -10.71 26.12 11.49
N ALA A 581 -9.63 26.72 10.98
CA ALA A 581 -9.52 28.16 10.74
C ALA A 581 -10.01 28.59 9.34
N ALA A 582 -10.23 27.66 8.41
CA ALA A 582 -10.78 27.95 7.09
C ALA A 582 -12.21 28.48 7.19
N THR A 583 -12.53 29.44 6.31
CA THR A 583 -13.79 30.22 6.37
C THR A 583 -14.58 30.20 5.07
N GLN A 584 -13.96 29.85 3.94
CA GLN A 584 -14.57 29.95 2.61
C GLN A 584 -14.49 28.62 1.86
N THR A 585 -13.28 28.13 1.58
CA THR A 585 -13.09 26.99 0.70
C THR A 585 -11.96 26.07 1.15
N ILE A 586 -12.11 24.78 0.89
CA ILE A 586 -11.10 23.75 1.08
C ILE A 586 -11.02 22.95 -0.21
N ASP A 587 -9.89 23.06 -0.91
CA ASP A 587 -9.61 22.33 -2.14
C ASP A 587 -8.58 21.23 -1.87
N LEU A 588 -8.97 19.97 -2.06
CA LEU A 588 -8.14 18.79 -1.81
C LEU A 588 -7.83 18.07 -3.11
N MET A 589 -6.55 17.81 -3.40
CA MET A 589 -6.15 16.81 -4.39
C MET A 589 -5.33 15.73 -3.69
N HIS A 590 -5.93 14.54 -3.55
CA HIS A 590 -5.42 13.49 -2.67
C HIS A 590 -5.50 12.09 -3.26
N VAL A 591 -4.45 11.31 -3.07
CA VAL A 591 -4.43 9.88 -3.45
C VAL A 591 -5.19 8.97 -2.49
N SER A 592 -5.25 9.34 -1.22
CA SER A 592 -5.89 8.56 -0.16
C SER A 592 -6.78 9.47 0.67
N PHE A 593 -7.96 8.96 1.01
CA PHE A 593 -9.07 9.61 1.70
C PHE A 593 -9.81 8.52 2.50
N SER A 594 -9.16 7.97 3.52
CA SER A 594 -9.62 6.77 4.22
C SER A 594 -10.22 7.05 5.59
N MET A 595 -10.78 6.00 6.17
CA MET A 595 -11.22 5.95 7.57
C MET A 595 -10.16 5.26 8.43
N SER A 596 -10.50 4.92 9.68
CA SER A 596 -9.71 3.97 10.48
C SER A 596 -9.46 2.66 9.72
N VAL A 597 -8.40 1.94 10.08
CA VAL A 597 -8.08 0.63 9.50
C VAL A 597 -9.20 -0.40 9.67
N GLY A 598 -10.05 -0.26 10.70
CA GLY A 598 -11.20 -1.15 10.92
C GLY A 598 -12.21 -1.08 9.78
N CYS A 599 -12.33 0.09 9.16
CA CYS A 599 -13.24 0.34 8.05
C CYS A 599 -12.81 -0.33 6.74
N ASN A 600 -11.60 -0.88 6.63
CA ASN A 600 -11.22 -1.68 5.46
C ASN A 600 -12.07 -2.96 5.32
N LEU A 601 -12.73 -3.39 6.41
CA LEU A 601 -13.71 -4.49 6.39
C LEU A 601 -15.12 -4.05 5.95
N ALA A 602 -15.39 -2.74 5.86
CA ALA A 602 -16.70 -2.20 5.48
C ALA A 602 -17.07 -2.50 4.02
N LEU A 603 -16.12 -3.00 3.22
CA LEU A 603 -16.36 -3.54 1.89
C LEU A 603 -17.35 -4.71 1.88
N LEU A 604 -17.41 -5.44 2.99
CA LEU A 604 -18.33 -6.57 3.16
C LEU A 604 -19.68 -6.12 3.73
N ASN A 605 -19.69 -4.99 4.45
CA ASN A 605 -20.89 -4.38 5.02
C ASN A 605 -20.63 -2.89 5.36
N PRO A 606 -21.18 -1.94 4.60
CA PRO A 606 -21.03 -0.50 4.81
C PRO A 606 -21.44 -0.01 6.20
N GLY A 607 -22.35 -0.72 6.87
CA GLY A 607 -22.80 -0.40 8.23
C GLY A 607 -21.76 -0.71 9.32
N LEU A 608 -20.65 -1.37 8.98
CA LEU A 608 -19.54 -1.62 9.92
C LEU A 608 -18.62 -0.42 10.12
N CYS A 609 -18.74 0.62 9.29
CA CYS A 609 -17.95 1.85 9.41
C CYS A 609 -18.89 3.04 9.58
N THR A 610 -18.87 3.63 10.78
CA THR A 610 -19.60 4.85 11.13
C THR A 610 -18.65 6.04 11.19
N PHE A 611 -19.21 7.23 11.35
CA PHE A 611 -18.42 8.45 11.53
C PHE A 611 -17.62 8.44 12.85
N ASP A 612 -17.95 7.59 13.82
CA ASP A 612 -17.18 7.43 15.06
C ASP A 612 -15.77 6.88 14.83
N GLU A 613 -15.54 6.24 13.67
CA GLU A 613 -14.24 5.73 13.24
C GLU A 613 -13.50 6.74 12.32
N ALA A 614 -13.98 7.98 12.23
CA ALA A 614 -13.36 9.04 11.44
C ALA A 614 -11.94 9.36 11.92
N LEU A 615 -11.08 9.74 11.00
CA LEU A 615 -9.78 10.29 11.32
C LEU A 615 -9.93 11.79 11.64
N PRO A 616 -9.02 12.38 12.45
CA PRO A 616 -9.16 13.78 12.90
C PRO A 616 -9.34 14.81 11.78
N TRP A 617 -8.72 14.60 10.62
CA TRP A 617 -8.90 15.49 9.47
C TRP A 617 -10.33 15.43 8.90
N MET A 618 -10.99 14.28 8.97
CA MET A 618 -12.35 14.10 8.45
C MET A 618 -13.37 14.75 9.38
N GLU A 619 -13.16 14.64 10.69
CA GLU A 619 -13.91 15.40 11.70
C GLU A 619 -13.78 16.90 11.43
N ALA A 620 -12.54 17.38 11.22
CA ALA A 620 -12.29 18.79 10.92
C ALA A 620 -12.99 19.26 9.63
N LEU A 621 -13.03 18.43 8.57
CA LEU A 621 -13.79 18.72 7.36
C LEU A 621 -15.30 18.78 7.62
N ALA A 622 -15.86 17.83 8.37
CA ALA A 622 -17.29 17.85 8.70
C ALA A 622 -17.67 19.08 9.54
N ASP A 623 -16.79 19.51 10.43
CA ASP A 623 -16.98 20.73 11.22
C ASP A 623 -16.84 21.99 10.36
N ALA A 624 -15.92 22.01 9.39
CA ALA A 624 -15.79 23.11 8.43
C ALA A 624 -17.05 23.26 7.57
N ALA A 625 -17.59 22.15 7.05
CA ALA A 625 -18.86 22.14 6.35
C ALA A 625 -20.01 22.67 7.23
N GLY A 626 -20.05 22.28 8.51
CA GLY A 626 -21.01 22.81 9.50
C GLY A 626 -20.94 24.32 9.71
N ARG A 627 -19.76 24.93 9.49
CA ARG A 627 -19.56 26.39 9.49
C ARG A 627 -19.87 27.06 8.14
N GLY A 628 -20.29 26.31 7.13
CA GLY A 628 -20.63 26.80 5.80
C GLY A 628 -19.47 26.81 4.79
N VAL A 629 -18.30 26.26 5.15
CA VAL A 629 -17.12 26.17 4.26
C VAL A 629 -17.39 25.19 3.12
N GLN A 630 -17.08 25.59 1.88
CA GLN A 630 -17.20 24.71 0.72
C GLN A 630 -15.98 23.79 0.61
N ILE A 631 -16.22 22.50 0.46
CA ILE A 631 -15.20 21.46 0.29
C ILE A 631 -15.27 20.93 -1.14
N ARG A 632 -14.12 20.93 -1.82
CA ARG A 632 -13.93 20.37 -3.17
C ARG A 632 -12.82 19.34 -3.14
N ALA A 633 -13.14 18.08 -3.44
CA ALA A 633 -12.19 16.98 -3.37
C ALA A 633 -11.96 16.30 -4.72
N LEU A 634 -10.71 16.31 -5.21
CA LEU A 634 -10.20 15.48 -6.30
C LEU A 634 -9.53 14.23 -5.72
N LEU A 635 -10.15 13.08 -5.92
CA LEU A 635 -9.73 11.83 -5.29
C LEU A 635 -9.29 10.80 -6.32
N TYR A 636 -8.32 9.98 -5.95
CA TYR A 636 -7.93 8.83 -6.75
C TYR A 636 -9.02 7.75 -6.75
N GLU A 637 -9.36 7.23 -7.93
CA GLU A 637 -10.47 6.29 -8.08
C GLU A 637 -10.03 4.82 -8.03
N HIS A 638 -8.78 4.51 -8.36
CA HIS A 638 -8.41 3.16 -8.77
C HIS A 638 -7.69 2.33 -7.68
N GLY A 639 -7.63 1.02 -7.89
CA GLY A 639 -6.94 0.07 -7.01
C GLY A 639 -7.52 0.02 -5.59
N PHE A 640 -6.69 -0.41 -4.64
CA PHE A 640 -7.09 -0.54 -3.23
C PHE A 640 -7.32 0.83 -2.57
N LEU A 641 -6.48 1.82 -2.86
CA LEU A 641 -6.64 3.18 -2.33
C LEU A 641 -7.94 3.82 -2.81
N GLY A 642 -8.31 3.63 -4.08
CA GLY A 642 -9.59 4.12 -4.58
C GLY A 642 -10.81 3.47 -3.92
N LEU A 643 -10.67 2.23 -3.44
CA LEU A 643 -11.71 1.55 -2.70
C LEU A 643 -11.87 2.15 -1.29
N GLU A 644 -10.77 2.41 -0.59
CA GLU A 644 -10.76 3.11 0.69
C GLU A 644 -11.31 4.54 0.55
N ASN A 645 -10.98 5.24 -0.54
CA ASN A 645 -11.49 6.58 -0.86
C ASN A 645 -13.01 6.58 -1.00
N ARG A 646 -13.59 5.56 -1.62
CA ARG A 646 -15.04 5.42 -1.72
C ARG A 646 -15.68 5.22 -0.35
N VAL A 647 -15.08 4.40 0.52
CA VAL A 647 -15.58 4.19 1.89
C VAL A 647 -15.53 5.49 2.70
N GLY A 648 -14.39 6.18 2.69
CA GLY A 648 -14.25 7.47 3.38
C GLY A 648 -15.21 8.53 2.85
N LEU A 649 -15.36 8.64 1.54
CA LEU A 649 -16.31 9.56 0.91
C LEU A 649 -17.76 9.24 1.27
N ALA A 650 -18.13 7.95 1.30
CA ALA A 650 -19.48 7.53 1.67
C ALA A 650 -19.81 7.87 3.12
N VAL A 651 -18.87 7.62 4.04
CA VAL A 651 -19.05 7.94 5.46
C VAL A 651 -19.18 9.45 5.66
N LEU A 652 -18.30 10.24 5.03
CA LEU A 652 -18.36 11.69 5.14
C LEU A 652 -19.67 12.24 4.55
N ARG A 653 -20.10 11.79 3.36
CA ARG A 653 -21.37 12.24 2.75
C ARG A 653 -22.56 11.99 3.67
N ARG A 654 -22.70 10.77 4.21
CA ARG A 654 -23.78 10.45 5.15
C ARG A 654 -23.74 11.32 6.40
N GLU A 655 -22.55 11.61 6.92
CA GLU A 655 -22.43 12.50 8.07
C GLU A 655 -22.85 13.93 7.73
N LEU A 656 -22.45 14.45 6.57
CA LEU A 656 -22.85 15.79 6.13
C LEU A 656 -24.36 15.87 5.83
N GLU A 657 -24.95 14.82 5.27
CA GLU A 657 -26.40 14.68 5.09
C GLU A 657 -27.13 14.71 6.44
N ARG A 658 -26.64 13.93 7.42
CA ARG A 658 -27.19 13.92 8.79
C ARG A 658 -27.11 15.30 9.46
N ARG A 659 -26.06 16.08 9.16
CA ARG A 659 -25.88 17.46 9.64
C ARG A 659 -26.64 18.51 8.82
N GLY A 660 -27.28 18.14 7.72
CA GLY A 660 -27.99 19.07 6.84
C GLY A 660 -27.08 20.00 6.02
N VAL A 661 -25.83 19.61 5.80
CA VAL A 661 -24.79 20.41 5.11
C VAL A 661 -24.11 19.63 3.97
N ALA A 662 -24.82 18.67 3.37
CA ALA A 662 -24.30 17.86 2.27
C ALA A 662 -23.93 18.69 1.02
N ASP A 663 -24.60 19.82 0.80
CA ASP A 663 -24.30 20.79 -0.28
C ASP A 663 -22.89 21.38 -0.18
N ARG A 664 -22.27 21.31 1.01
CA ARG A 664 -20.92 21.81 1.25
C ARG A 664 -19.82 20.89 0.75
N LEU A 665 -20.12 19.68 0.29
CA LEU A 665 -19.11 18.76 -0.25
C LEU A 665 -19.39 18.44 -1.71
N GLU A 666 -18.46 18.83 -2.57
CA GLU A 666 -18.37 18.30 -3.93
C GLU A 666 -17.11 17.44 -4.04
N ALA A 667 -17.27 16.20 -4.51
CA ALA A 667 -16.16 15.28 -4.72
C ALA A 667 -16.18 14.77 -6.16
N ARG A 668 -15.00 14.64 -6.76
CA ARG A 668 -14.78 14.21 -8.14
C ARG A 668 -13.63 13.22 -8.22
N TRP A 669 -13.71 12.27 -9.14
CA TRP A 669 -12.61 11.37 -9.45
C TRP A 669 -11.58 12.11 -10.29
N TYR A 670 -10.33 12.10 -9.85
CA TYR A 670 -9.23 12.71 -10.59
C TYR A 670 -9.12 12.07 -11.99
N PRO A 671 -8.94 12.87 -13.07
CA PRO A 671 -8.90 12.36 -14.44
C PRO A 671 -7.54 11.71 -14.75
N GLY A 672 -7.29 10.53 -14.16
CA GLY A 672 -6.07 9.73 -14.34
C GLY A 672 -5.46 9.25 -13.03
N ALA A 673 -4.15 9.04 -13.02
CA ALA A 673 -3.42 8.65 -11.82
C ALA A 673 -2.96 9.89 -11.04
N VAL A 674 -3.20 9.88 -9.73
CA VAL A 674 -2.79 10.95 -8.81
C VAL A 674 -2.17 10.34 -7.58
N HIS A 675 -1.04 10.91 -7.16
CA HIS A 675 -0.35 10.60 -5.91
C HIS A 675 -0.17 11.84 -5.02
N ALA A 676 -0.69 13.00 -5.43
CA ALA A 676 -0.64 14.24 -4.66
C ALA A 676 -1.20 14.09 -3.24
N LYS A 677 -0.63 14.86 -2.32
CA LYS A 677 -1.12 15.09 -0.95
C LYS A 677 -1.16 16.59 -0.69
N THR A 678 -2.20 17.24 -1.22
CA THR A 678 -2.25 18.70 -1.29
C THR A 678 -3.59 19.23 -0.79
N LEU A 679 -3.52 20.40 -0.15
CA LEU A 679 -4.66 21.09 0.44
C LEU A 679 -4.49 22.60 0.23
N LEU A 680 -5.48 23.26 -0.37
CA LEU A 680 -5.54 24.72 -0.45
C LEU A 680 -6.73 25.23 0.35
N LEU A 681 -6.44 26.08 1.34
CA LEU A 681 -7.41 26.64 2.28
C LEU A 681 -7.66 28.11 1.96
N ASP A 682 -8.93 28.47 1.78
CA ASP A 682 -9.43 29.81 1.42
C ASP A 682 -8.70 30.47 0.23
N GLY A 683 -8.08 29.68 -0.65
CA GLY A 683 -7.21 30.20 -1.72
C GLY A 683 -5.92 30.89 -1.24
N ARG A 684 -5.57 30.77 0.04
CA ARG A 684 -4.54 31.60 0.71
C ARG A 684 -3.49 30.81 1.48
N MET A 685 -3.72 29.54 1.79
CA MET A 685 -2.74 28.66 2.44
C MET A 685 -2.66 27.33 1.70
N LEU A 686 -1.50 27.03 1.12
CA LEU A 686 -1.24 25.78 0.40
C LEU A 686 -0.40 24.84 1.25
N LEU A 687 -0.84 23.60 1.41
CA LEU A 687 -0.07 22.50 1.98
C LEU A 687 0.40 21.57 0.86
N VAL A 688 1.69 21.23 0.85
CA VAL A 688 2.30 20.24 -0.06
C VAL A 688 3.28 19.37 0.71
N GLY A 689 3.18 18.06 0.56
CA GLY A 689 4.16 17.15 1.14
C GLY A 689 3.78 15.70 1.02
N SER A 690 4.17 14.91 2.02
CA SER A 690 4.03 13.45 1.98
C SER A 690 2.82 12.91 2.74
N GLN A 691 2.19 13.71 3.63
CA GLN A 691 1.15 13.22 4.55
C GLN A 691 -0.14 12.81 3.84
N ASN A 692 -0.46 11.51 3.86
CA ASN A 692 -1.72 11.00 3.32
C ASN A 692 -2.91 11.32 4.24
N LEU A 693 -4.12 11.54 3.70
CA LEU A 693 -5.37 11.49 4.47
C LEU A 693 -5.80 10.03 4.66
N HIS A 694 -4.90 9.23 5.26
CA HIS A 694 -5.02 7.77 5.40
C HIS A 694 -4.65 7.32 6.82
N TYR A 695 -5.23 6.23 7.32
CA TYR A 695 -4.95 5.75 8.70
C TYR A 695 -3.46 5.47 8.93
N SER A 696 -2.72 5.10 7.89
CA SER A 696 -1.26 4.89 7.99
C SER A 696 -0.54 6.16 8.41
N SER A 697 -1.05 7.35 8.09
CA SER A 697 -0.41 8.62 8.46
C SER A 697 -1.00 9.25 9.71
N TRP A 698 -2.25 8.92 10.12
CA TRP A 698 -2.96 9.63 11.19
C TRP A 698 -3.15 8.86 12.50
N THR A 699 -2.70 7.60 12.57
CA THR A 699 -2.72 6.84 13.82
C THR A 699 -1.56 7.23 14.74
N PRO A 700 -1.61 6.87 16.05
CA PRO A 700 -0.51 7.14 16.98
C PRO A 700 0.85 6.57 16.52
N ARG A 701 0.81 5.42 15.83
CA ARG A 701 1.96 4.77 15.17
C ARG A 701 2.02 5.04 13.67
N GLY A 702 1.45 6.14 13.22
CA GLY A 702 1.44 6.46 11.81
C GLY A 702 2.84 6.72 11.27
N LEU A 703 2.98 6.68 9.95
CA LEU A 703 4.20 6.95 9.19
C LEU A 703 4.82 8.29 9.58
N ASN A 704 6.13 8.40 9.37
CA ASN A 704 6.79 9.70 9.47
C ASN A 704 6.46 10.49 8.20
N GLU A 705 5.95 11.70 8.34
CA GLU A 705 5.53 12.53 7.21
C GLU A 705 6.06 13.94 7.35
N TYR A 706 6.28 14.60 6.21
CA TYR A 706 6.73 15.97 6.18
C TYR A 706 5.99 16.78 5.12
N THR A 707 5.48 17.93 5.53
CA THR A 707 4.66 18.84 4.73
C THR A 707 5.11 20.27 4.96
N LEU A 708 5.07 21.10 3.92
CA LEU A 708 5.16 22.56 4.06
C LEU A 708 3.79 23.17 3.88
N ALA A 709 3.44 24.13 4.74
CA ALA A 709 2.33 25.04 4.51
C ALA A 709 2.87 26.43 4.14
N THR A 710 2.35 27.07 3.10
CA THR A 710 2.79 28.40 2.70
C THR A 710 1.64 29.29 2.25
N SER A 711 1.73 30.57 2.61
CA SER A 711 0.85 31.64 2.16
C SER A 711 1.40 32.41 0.97
N ALA A 712 2.51 31.96 0.37
CA ALA A 712 3.14 32.61 -0.76
C ALA A 712 2.14 32.80 -1.92
N PRO A 713 1.83 34.03 -2.35
CA PRO A 713 0.78 34.28 -3.36
C PRO A 713 1.01 33.55 -4.68
N ALA A 714 2.27 33.42 -5.11
CA ALA A 714 2.61 32.69 -6.33
C ALA A 714 2.33 31.18 -6.22
N ALA A 715 2.55 30.60 -5.03
CA ALA A 715 2.30 29.18 -4.78
C ALA A 715 0.79 28.89 -4.75
N THR A 716 0.03 29.68 -3.99
CA THR A 716 -1.42 29.51 -3.84
C THR A 716 -2.14 29.78 -5.15
N ALA A 717 -1.78 30.83 -5.89
CA ALA A 717 -2.35 31.12 -7.20
C ALA A 717 -1.98 30.07 -8.25
N GLY A 718 -0.73 29.58 -8.25
CA GLY A 718 -0.28 28.51 -9.14
C GLY A 718 -1.06 27.22 -8.92
N TYR A 719 -1.18 26.78 -7.67
CA TYR A 719 -1.96 25.60 -7.32
C TYR A 719 -3.45 25.79 -7.58
N ALA A 720 -4.04 26.95 -7.31
CA ALA A 720 -5.45 27.21 -7.56
C ALA A 720 -5.81 27.05 -9.06
N ARG A 721 -4.94 27.51 -9.97
CA ARG A 721 -5.10 27.28 -11.41
C ARG A 721 -5.03 25.81 -11.76
N GLU A 722 -4.06 25.09 -11.20
CA GLU A 722 -3.90 23.66 -11.40
C GLU A 722 -5.13 22.89 -10.93
N PHE A 723 -5.59 23.15 -9.71
CA PHE A 723 -6.77 22.52 -9.14
C PHE A 723 -7.99 22.76 -10.03
N ALA A 724 -8.23 24.03 -10.43
CA ALA A 724 -9.34 24.38 -11.31
C ALA A 724 -9.27 23.66 -12.67
N PHE A 725 -8.07 23.52 -13.24
CA PHE A 725 -7.87 22.80 -14.50
C PHE A 725 -8.29 21.33 -14.40
N PHE A 726 -7.83 20.62 -13.38
CA PHE A 726 -8.23 19.21 -13.20
C PHE A 726 -9.67 19.07 -12.75
N TRP A 727 -10.17 19.99 -11.92
CA TRP A 727 -11.57 20.05 -11.51
C TRP A 727 -12.52 20.06 -12.69
N ASN A 728 -12.26 20.92 -13.67
CA ASN A 728 -13.08 21.05 -14.88
C ASN A 728 -13.06 19.82 -15.80
N LYS A 729 -12.06 18.94 -15.66
CA LYS A 729 -11.93 17.68 -16.41
C LYS A 729 -12.45 16.47 -15.63
N ALA A 730 -12.48 16.58 -14.31
CA ALA A 730 -12.86 15.52 -13.39
C ALA A 730 -14.37 15.27 -13.44
N GLN A 731 -14.74 14.00 -13.31
CA GLN A 731 -16.14 13.57 -13.23
C GLN A 731 -16.61 13.52 -11.78
N PRO A 732 -17.91 13.71 -11.49
CA PRO A 732 -18.48 13.51 -10.17
C PRO A 732 -18.05 12.16 -9.57
N ALA A 733 -17.70 12.17 -8.28
CA ALA A 733 -17.33 10.95 -7.56
C ALA A 733 -18.58 10.16 -7.20
N GLU A 734 -19.14 9.44 -8.17
CA GLU A 734 -20.32 8.59 -7.95
C GLU A 734 -19.95 7.35 -7.13
N LEU A 735 -20.76 7.07 -6.11
CA LEU A 735 -20.60 5.91 -5.25
C LEU A 735 -21.55 4.80 -5.71
N PRO A 736 -21.13 3.52 -5.66
CA PRO A 736 -22.05 2.41 -5.88
C PRO A 736 -23.25 2.47 -4.93
N GLY A 737 -24.45 2.09 -5.40
CA GLY A 737 -25.70 2.18 -4.64
C GLY A 737 -25.62 1.54 -3.25
N TRP A 738 -25.01 0.37 -3.15
CA TRP A 738 -24.83 -0.35 -1.88
C TRP A 738 -23.98 0.43 -0.85
N LEU A 739 -23.07 1.30 -1.30
CA LEU A 739 -22.20 2.08 -0.42
C LEU A 739 -22.81 3.46 -0.09
N SER A 740 -23.60 4.01 -1.01
CA SER A 740 -24.29 5.31 -0.85
C SER A 740 -25.36 5.31 0.25
N GLY A 741 -25.87 4.14 0.67
CA GLY A 741 -26.95 4.05 1.65
C GLY A 741 -28.36 4.33 1.08
N ALA A 742 -28.45 4.79 -0.17
CA ALA A 742 -29.72 5.13 -0.83
C ALA A 742 -30.64 3.92 -1.16
N GLY A 743 -30.20 2.69 -0.87
CA GLY A 743 -30.98 1.45 -1.06
C GLY A 743 -31.46 0.79 0.23
N GLY A 744 -31.39 1.50 1.37
CA GLY A 744 -31.61 0.94 2.70
C GLY A 744 -33.01 1.13 3.31
N GLU A 745 -33.95 1.80 2.64
CA GLU A 745 -35.38 1.63 2.94
C GLU A 745 -35.84 0.32 2.27
N VAL A 746 -35.44 -0.81 2.87
CA VAL A 746 -36.20 -2.05 2.74
C VAL A 746 -36.95 -2.19 4.06
N ASP A 747 -38.18 -1.69 4.07
CA ASP A 747 -39.22 -2.07 5.02
C ASP A 747 -39.41 -3.61 5.04
#